data_AF-A0A7S1BKJ3-F1
#
_entry.id   AF-A0A7S1BKJ3-F1
#
_cell.length_a   1.000
_cell.length_b   1.000
_cell.length_c   1.000
_cell.angle_alpha   90.00
_cell.angle_beta   90.00
_cell.angle_gamma   90.00
#
_symmetry.space_group_name_H-M   'P 1'
#
loop_
_entity.id
_entity.type
_entity.pdbx_description
1 polymer ?
#
loop_
_entity_poly.entity_id
_entity_poly.type
_entity_poly.pdbx_seq_one_letter_code
_entity_poly.pdbx_strand_id
1 'polypeptide(L)'
;FYGKVLSLKFTNVVIMMGSSRLSSGRYLPLIALIRIIFLSSSCSHGFVVRCPTSFGIRISTSLCGDSSDATDTTSTTSFASISVELEDARTAALEALERATSVREAEDVRVKYLGKKGIVASAMGYMRSLPPADKPKLGSVVNVVKDTLESAVVSRKSALEIEEVNVQLEKERIDVTMPGLPNLTPGKRHPLSMTIEKACEVFVSLGYDTVTALEDSPEIETDYYCFEALNCPKDHPARDMQDTFYLTEDMETLLRTQTSAVQIRQMETRKPPFRIVSPGRVYRKDDIDATHSLIFHQVEILAIEKRGELTLGHLKGTVEYFLQQMFGPDIDVRFRGSYFPFTEPSMEVDVFFRGKWLEVLGCGMVDPNVLEMAGIDPMEYSGFAAGFGAERFAMVIHGVTDIREFYNSDNRFISQFPHFHDDGMISHLVGGNREERKKAMNALGIETTESDMPFTSLTEVADGSTSTALTRDQSDPKPGKEKKKKKKKSTSSDAVVADIDISKLDIRVGKIIKVWDHPDSDKLFCEEIDLGEEDGPRQILSGLRAHYSAADLEDRKVLVLANLKVRKLAGLESKGMVLCAASEGGEKVVFLDVPKGAEVGERVTFKGYEGEPATPNQIIKKKLLDKIFPHFVTDKNGVPTYKGVTMETIAGLCTSSLPNCEIS
;
A
#
# COMPACT_ATOMS: atom_id res chain seq x y z
N PHE A 1 -0.65 31.06 33.70
CA PHE A 1 -1.39 32.08 34.48
C PHE A 1 -1.06 33.46 33.89
N TYR A 2 -2.07 34.33 33.74
CA TYR A 2 -2.02 35.75 33.31
C TYR A 2 -0.83 36.30 32.48
N GLY A 3 -1.09 36.60 31.20
CA GLY A 3 -0.34 37.52 30.35
C GLY A 3 -1.28 38.14 29.31
N LYS A 4 -1.28 39.47 29.15
CA LYS A 4 -2.32 40.20 28.39
C LYS A 4 -2.29 39.87 26.89
N VAL A 5 -3.46 39.53 26.33
CA VAL A 5 -3.70 39.54 24.88
C VAL A 5 -3.86 41.00 24.42
N LEU A 6 -3.21 41.37 23.32
CA LEU A 6 -3.51 42.59 22.57
C LEU A 6 -3.62 42.24 21.08
N SER A 7 -4.76 42.57 20.47
CA SER A 7 -5.05 42.23 19.07
C SER A 7 -4.43 43.24 18.11
N LEU A 8 -3.56 42.76 17.21
CA LEU A 8 -3.21 43.47 15.96
C LEU A 8 -3.04 42.45 14.84
N LYS A 9 -3.72 42.67 13.71
CA LYS A 9 -3.63 41.82 12.51
C LYS A 9 -2.40 42.23 11.70
N PHE A 10 -1.53 41.28 11.34
CA PHE A 10 -1.43 40.75 9.97
C PHE A 10 -0.38 39.62 9.88
N THR A 11 -0.51 38.84 8.81
CA THR A 11 0.23 37.62 8.44
C THR A 11 1.73 37.61 8.74
N ASN A 12 2.21 36.58 9.44
CA ASN A 12 3.53 35.98 9.21
C ASN A 12 3.60 34.56 9.80
N VAL A 13 4.37 33.68 9.15
CA VAL A 13 4.54 32.28 9.57
C VAL A 13 5.55 32.19 10.72
N VAL A 14 5.17 31.56 11.83
CA VAL A 14 6.06 31.27 12.96
C VAL A 14 6.52 29.82 12.88
N ILE A 15 7.75 29.58 12.42
CA ILE A 15 8.42 28.29 12.58
C ILE A 15 9.11 28.30 13.95
N MET A 16 8.60 27.54 14.91
CA MET A 16 9.34 27.21 16.12
C MET A 16 10.35 26.10 15.80
N MET A 17 11.64 26.36 16.04
CA MET A 17 12.65 25.31 16.20
C MET A 17 13.04 25.21 17.67
N GLY A 18 12.72 24.07 18.29
CA GLY A 18 13.11 23.78 19.67
C GLY A 18 14.58 23.37 19.76
N SER A 19 15.29 23.88 20.78
CA SER A 19 16.71 23.61 20.97
C SER A 19 16.97 22.33 21.78
N SER A 20 17.24 21.22 21.10
CA SER A 20 17.80 20.02 21.73
C SER A 20 19.32 20.13 21.87
N ARG A 21 19.85 19.78 23.06
CA ARG A 21 21.30 19.74 23.32
C ARG A 21 21.86 18.41 22.82
N LEU A 22 22.96 18.45 22.04
CA LEU A 22 23.82 17.30 21.77
C LEU A 22 25.29 17.66 21.99
N SER A 23 26.03 16.74 22.60
CA SER A 23 27.32 17.01 23.24
C SER A 23 28.52 16.44 22.49
N SER A 24 29.07 17.19 21.52
CA SER A 24 30.46 17.04 21.06
C SER A 24 30.88 18.25 20.23
N GLY A 25 31.89 19.00 20.68
CA GLY A 25 32.27 20.26 20.04
C GLY A 25 33.29 20.10 18.91
N ARG A 26 33.00 20.69 17.74
CA ARG A 26 33.96 21.34 16.83
C ARG A 26 33.19 22.23 15.84
N TYR A 27 33.58 23.51 15.76
CA TYR A 27 32.96 24.49 14.87
C TYR A 27 33.67 24.54 13.52
N LEU A 28 32.90 24.62 12.43
CA LEU A 28 33.25 25.34 11.21
C LEU A 28 31.99 26.08 10.71
N PRO A 29 32.01 27.40 10.45
CA PRO A 29 30.80 28.15 10.12
C PRO A 29 30.46 28.06 8.62
N LEU A 30 29.30 27.49 8.28
CA LEU A 30 28.72 27.62 6.94
C LEU A 30 27.69 28.76 6.96
N ILE A 31 28.01 29.89 6.33
CA ILE A 31 27.12 31.04 6.25
C ILE A 31 26.11 30.83 5.12
N ALA A 32 24.87 30.48 5.47
CA ALA A 32 23.76 30.41 4.53
C ALA A 32 23.11 31.81 4.37
N LEU A 33 23.44 32.53 3.30
CA LEU A 33 22.83 33.82 2.96
C LEU A 33 21.64 33.60 2.03
N ILE A 34 20.40 33.69 2.55
CA ILE A 34 19.20 33.76 1.71
C ILE A 34 19.23 35.08 0.94
N ARG A 35 19.19 35.02 -0.40
CA ARG A 35 19.13 36.20 -1.26
C ARG A 35 17.96 36.08 -2.23
N ILE A 36 17.01 37.01 -2.10
CA ILE A 36 15.85 37.15 -2.98
C ILE A 36 16.34 37.50 -4.39
N ILE A 37 15.77 36.85 -5.41
CA ILE A 37 16.10 37.12 -6.81
C ILE A 37 15.32 38.35 -7.30
N PHE A 38 16.05 39.31 -7.86
CA PHE A 38 15.54 40.28 -8.83
C PHE A 38 16.54 40.34 -10.00
N LEU A 39 16.06 40.72 -11.19
CA LEU A 39 16.78 40.56 -12.45
C LEU A 39 18.09 41.37 -12.48
N SER A 40 19.17 40.79 -13.03
CA SER A 40 19.61 41.09 -14.41
C SER A 40 21.07 40.70 -14.71
N SER A 41 21.33 40.48 -16.00
CA SER A 41 22.61 40.72 -16.70
C SER A 41 23.83 39.79 -16.51
N SER A 42 24.45 39.50 -17.67
CA SER A 42 25.89 39.28 -17.89
C SER A 42 26.53 37.94 -17.49
N CYS A 43 26.70 37.12 -18.53
CA CYS A 43 27.69 36.05 -18.71
C CYS A 43 28.99 36.12 -17.87
N SER A 44 29.42 34.95 -17.41
CA SER A 44 30.84 34.56 -17.34
C SER A 44 30.97 33.05 -17.49
N HIS A 45 31.44 32.58 -18.65
CA HIS A 45 31.66 31.15 -18.90
C HIS A 45 32.95 30.66 -18.23
N GLY A 46 32.90 29.47 -17.63
CA GLY A 46 34.03 28.81 -16.98
C GLY A 46 34.32 27.42 -17.55
N PHE A 47 34.59 27.31 -18.86
CA PHE A 47 35.05 26.05 -19.46
C PHE A 47 36.25 26.25 -20.40
N VAL A 48 37.26 25.40 -20.22
CA VAL A 48 38.53 25.44 -20.97
C VAL A 48 38.45 24.49 -22.15
N VAL A 49 38.59 25.01 -23.36
CA VAL A 49 38.78 24.21 -24.60
C VAL A 49 40.02 24.74 -25.33
N ARG A 50 40.74 23.83 -26.01
CA ARG A 50 42.07 24.07 -26.58
C ARG A 50 42.06 25.05 -27.77
N CYS A 51 43.10 25.89 -27.82
CA CYS A 51 43.53 26.59 -29.03
C CYS A 51 44.04 25.59 -30.09
N PRO A 52 43.73 25.84 -31.37
CA PRO A 52 44.75 25.71 -32.41
C PRO A 52 44.92 26.98 -33.27
N THR A 53 46.17 27.39 -33.38
CA THR A 53 46.81 28.20 -34.42
C THR A 53 46.00 28.55 -35.69
N SER A 54 45.83 29.85 -35.97
CA SER A 54 46.58 30.59 -37.02
C SER A 54 45.89 31.90 -37.41
N PHE A 55 46.59 33.04 -37.30
CA PHE A 55 46.09 34.35 -37.71
C PHE A 55 46.81 34.78 -39.00
N GLY A 56 46.07 34.92 -40.11
CA GLY A 56 46.58 35.38 -41.39
C GLY A 56 46.03 36.75 -41.76
N ILE A 57 46.77 37.82 -41.48
CA ILE A 57 46.38 39.18 -41.87
C ILE A 57 46.78 39.43 -43.33
N ARG A 58 45.82 39.81 -44.17
CA ARG A 58 46.09 40.47 -45.46
C ARG A 58 45.48 41.85 -45.47
N ILE A 59 46.33 42.85 -45.67
CA ILE A 59 45.94 44.22 -46.02
C ILE A 59 46.00 44.33 -47.55
N SER A 60 44.99 44.94 -48.17
CA SER A 60 45.05 45.40 -49.56
C SER A 60 44.54 46.85 -49.62
N THR A 61 45.44 47.77 -49.95
CA THR A 61 45.16 49.21 -50.07
C THR A 61 44.42 49.54 -51.36
N SER A 62 43.35 50.33 -51.27
CA SER A 62 42.80 51.05 -52.42
C SER A 62 43.57 52.36 -52.64
N LEU A 63 44.01 52.62 -53.86
CA LEU A 63 44.72 53.85 -54.27
C LEU A 63 43.74 54.98 -54.60
N CYS A 64 44.25 56.21 -54.61
CA CYS A 64 43.53 57.39 -55.10
C CYS A 64 43.31 57.31 -56.63
N GLY A 65 42.26 57.97 -57.13
CA GLY A 65 41.98 58.05 -58.57
C GLY A 65 40.92 59.09 -58.92
N ASP A 66 41.41 60.28 -59.31
CA ASP A 66 40.83 61.31 -60.18
C ASP A 66 39.42 61.90 -59.99
N SER A 67 39.41 63.23 -60.10
CA SER A 67 38.25 64.10 -60.28
C SER A 67 37.88 64.27 -61.75
N SER A 68 36.58 64.44 -62.04
CA SER A 68 36.11 65.04 -63.30
C SER A 68 35.02 66.06 -63.02
N ASP A 69 35.19 67.29 -63.51
CA ASP A 69 34.14 68.32 -63.43
C ASP A 69 32.85 67.86 -64.13
N ALA A 70 31.73 68.05 -63.44
CA ALA A 70 30.39 67.90 -64.00
C ALA A 70 29.63 69.22 -63.80
N THR A 71 29.34 69.88 -64.91
CA THR A 71 28.76 71.22 -65.01
C THR A 71 27.56 71.46 -64.08
N ASP A 72 27.56 72.60 -63.37
CA ASP A 72 26.43 73.08 -62.56
C ASP A 72 25.21 73.42 -63.43
N THR A 73 24.37 72.40 -63.69
CA THR A 73 23.01 72.59 -64.15
C THR A 73 22.10 72.81 -62.94
N THR A 74 21.73 74.07 -62.71
CA THR A 74 20.76 74.50 -61.70
C THR A 74 19.36 73.95 -62.03
N SER A 75 19.14 72.70 -61.63
CA SER A 75 17.85 72.01 -61.81
C SER A 75 16.76 72.72 -61.02
N THR A 76 15.83 73.36 -61.74
CA THR A 76 14.63 73.97 -61.16
C THR A 76 13.79 72.87 -60.52
N THR A 77 13.97 72.65 -59.21
CA THR A 77 13.48 71.46 -58.51
C THR A 77 11.95 71.49 -58.45
N SER A 78 11.31 70.81 -59.40
CA SER A 78 9.86 70.86 -59.57
C SER A 78 9.16 69.98 -58.54
N PHE A 79 7.90 70.33 -58.21
CA PHE A 79 7.04 69.48 -57.40
C PHE A 79 6.93 68.06 -57.99
N ALA A 80 6.76 67.95 -59.32
CA ALA A 80 6.61 66.68 -60.02
C ALA A 80 7.83 65.74 -59.88
N SER A 81 9.05 66.28 -60.05
CA SER A 81 10.29 65.50 -59.91
C SER A 81 10.49 64.97 -58.49
N ILE A 82 10.23 65.80 -57.46
CA ILE A 82 10.39 65.39 -56.05
C ILE A 82 9.31 64.35 -55.67
N SER A 83 8.09 64.45 -56.20
CA SER A 83 7.04 63.45 -55.95
C SER A 83 7.34 62.08 -56.58
N VAL A 84 7.99 62.04 -57.75
CA VAL A 84 8.42 60.77 -58.36
C VAL A 84 9.55 60.15 -57.54
N GLU A 85 10.58 60.92 -57.19
CA GLU A 85 11.70 60.45 -56.35
C GLU A 85 11.23 59.88 -54.99
N LEU A 86 10.18 60.46 -54.39
CA LEU A 86 9.56 59.96 -53.16
C LEU A 86 8.80 58.63 -53.34
N GLU A 87 8.11 58.44 -54.46
CA GLU A 87 7.35 57.21 -54.75
C GLU A 87 8.28 56.07 -55.19
N ASP A 88 9.34 56.37 -55.95
CA ASP A 88 10.44 55.44 -56.24
C ASP A 88 11.15 55.03 -54.94
N ALA A 89 11.45 55.99 -54.07
CA ALA A 89 12.03 55.71 -52.75
C ALA A 89 11.09 54.90 -51.84
N ARG A 90 9.76 55.12 -51.89
CA ARG A 90 8.78 54.28 -51.18
C ARG A 90 8.84 52.85 -51.68
N THR A 91 8.80 52.65 -53.00
CA THR A 91 8.79 51.34 -53.63
C THR A 91 10.07 50.57 -53.33
N ALA A 92 11.24 51.18 -53.54
CA ALA A 92 12.53 50.58 -53.24
C ALA A 92 12.76 50.30 -51.74
N ALA A 93 12.11 51.06 -50.83
CA ALA A 93 12.14 50.80 -49.40
C ALA A 93 11.24 49.62 -49.00
N LEU A 94 10.05 49.49 -49.59
CA LEU A 94 9.16 48.35 -49.36
C LEU A 94 9.80 47.03 -49.82
N GLU A 95 10.35 46.99 -51.04
CA GLU A 95 11.11 45.82 -51.53
C GLU A 95 12.31 45.47 -50.64
N ALA A 96 12.97 46.48 -50.06
CA ALA A 96 14.11 46.28 -49.16
C ALA A 96 13.69 45.73 -47.79
N LEU A 97 12.48 46.06 -47.32
CA LEU A 97 11.90 45.47 -46.10
C LEU A 97 11.45 44.02 -46.33
N GLU A 98 10.79 43.72 -47.45
CA GLU A 98 10.43 42.35 -47.80
C GLU A 98 11.67 41.44 -47.89
N ARG A 99 12.77 41.95 -48.47
CA ARG A 99 14.05 41.25 -48.58
C ARG A 99 14.91 41.26 -47.31
N ALA A 100 14.56 42.05 -46.27
CA ALA A 100 15.28 42.03 -45.00
C ALA A 100 15.04 40.70 -44.27
N THR A 101 16.12 40.00 -43.91
CA THR A 101 16.10 38.68 -43.25
C THR A 101 16.39 38.75 -41.76
N SER A 102 16.84 39.90 -41.26
CA SER A 102 17.14 40.13 -39.84
C SER A 102 16.55 41.45 -39.32
N VAL A 103 16.26 41.50 -38.01
CA VAL A 103 15.82 42.72 -37.30
C VAL A 103 16.77 43.89 -37.55
N ARG A 104 18.07 43.60 -37.70
CA ARG A 104 19.12 44.56 -38.05
C ARG A 104 18.97 45.10 -39.47
N GLU A 105 18.74 44.25 -40.48
CA GLU A 105 18.52 44.71 -41.86
C GLU A 105 17.28 45.60 -41.99
N ALA A 106 16.19 45.28 -41.29
CA ALA A 106 15.00 46.12 -41.24
C ALA A 106 15.29 47.50 -40.60
N GLU A 107 16.12 47.52 -39.54
CA GLU A 107 16.59 48.75 -38.89
C GLU A 107 17.54 49.58 -39.80
N ASP A 108 18.45 48.93 -40.53
CA ASP A 108 19.34 49.58 -41.51
C ASP A 108 18.55 50.19 -42.67
N VAL A 109 17.48 49.54 -43.15
CA VAL A 109 16.53 50.11 -44.12
C VAL A 109 15.79 51.31 -43.51
N ARG A 110 15.30 51.22 -42.27
CA ARG A 110 14.68 52.36 -41.57
C ARG A 110 15.63 53.56 -41.49
N VAL A 111 16.90 53.34 -41.15
CA VAL A 111 17.91 54.40 -41.07
C VAL A 111 18.20 55.00 -42.45
N LYS A 112 18.26 54.19 -43.52
CA LYS A 112 18.51 54.65 -44.89
C LYS A 112 17.42 55.57 -45.44
N TYR A 113 16.14 55.26 -45.22
CA TYR A 113 15.03 56.02 -45.83
C TYR A 113 14.41 57.06 -44.88
N LEU A 114 14.24 56.73 -43.59
CA LEU A 114 13.57 57.56 -42.57
C LEU A 114 14.54 58.20 -41.56
N GLY A 115 15.85 57.96 -41.66
CA GLY A 115 16.85 58.57 -40.77
C GLY A 115 17.02 60.08 -40.98
N LYS A 116 17.77 60.74 -40.08
CA LYS A 116 18.04 62.21 -40.13
C LYS A 116 18.80 62.68 -41.38
N LYS A 117 19.35 61.77 -42.18
CA LYS A 117 19.96 62.00 -43.50
C LYS A 117 19.33 61.12 -44.60
N GLY A 118 18.19 60.49 -44.31
CA GLY A 118 17.50 59.60 -45.24
C GLY A 118 16.71 60.38 -46.30
N ILE A 119 16.31 59.68 -47.36
CA ILE A 119 15.68 60.29 -48.56
C ILE A 119 14.43 61.12 -48.19
N VAL A 120 13.60 60.63 -47.26
CA VAL A 120 12.40 61.33 -46.79
C VAL A 120 12.75 62.63 -46.01
N ALA A 121 13.86 62.64 -45.27
CA ALA A 121 14.34 63.84 -44.58
C ALA A 121 14.97 64.85 -45.56
N SER A 122 15.64 64.37 -46.61
CA SER A 122 16.14 65.22 -47.71
C SER A 122 14.98 65.88 -48.47
N ALA A 123 13.92 65.13 -48.79
CA ALA A 123 12.71 65.65 -49.44
C ALA A 123 12.09 66.84 -48.67
N MET A 124 12.06 66.78 -47.34
CA MET A 124 11.61 67.90 -46.48
C MET A 124 12.52 69.14 -46.56
N GLY A 125 13.79 68.99 -46.95
CA GLY A 125 14.70 70.09 -47.21
C GLY A 125 14.27 70.97 -48.39
N TYR A 126 13.80 70.35 -49.47
CA TYR A 126 13.35 71.05 -50.69
C TYR A 126 12.05 71.86 -50.51
N MET A 127 11.33 71.69 -49.39
CA MET A 127 10.24 72.62 -49.02
C MET A 127 10.71 74.08 -48.89
N ARG A 128 12.03 74.33 -48.73
CA ARG A 128 12.60 75.68 -48.70
C ARG A 128 12.61 76.34 -50.08
N SER A 129 12.86 75.60 -51.16
CA SER A 129 13.01 76.12 -52.53
C SER A 129 11.71 76.20 -53.34
N LEU A 130 10.63 75.52 -52.93
CA LEU A 130 9.36 75.48 -53.68
C LEU A 130 8.48 76.74 -53.55
N PRO A 131 7.57 77.01 -54.52
CA PRO A 131 6.56 78.06 -54.42
C PRO A 131 5.50 77.78 -53.32
N PRO A 132 4.85 78.82 -52.74
CA PRO A 132 3.88 78.64 -51.65
C PRO A 132 2.69 77.70 -51.97
N ALA A 133 2.28 77.61 -53.23
CA ALA A 133 1.14 76.78 -53.65
C ALA A 133 1.42 75.27 -53.67
N ASP A 134 2.69 74.86 -53.71
CA ASP A 134 3.09 73.45 -53.83
C ASP A 134 3.63 72.85 -52.52
N LYS A 135 4.03 73.69 -51.55
CA LYS A 135 4.45 73.23 -50.22
C LYS A 135 3.40 72.37 -49.50
N PRO A 136 2.09 72.70 -49.52
CA PRO A 136 1.07 71.84 -48.90
C PRO A 136 0.96 70.47 -49.57
N LYS A 137 1.07 70.44 -50.91
CA LYS A 137 0.98 69.21 -51.72
C LYS A 137 2.16 68.28 -51.41
N LEU A 138 3.38 68.82 -51.40
CA LEU A 138 4.57 68.03 -51.04
C LEU A 138 4.50 67.55 -49.59
N GLY A 139 4.03 68.39 -48.66
CA GLY A 139 3.82 67.99 -47.26
C GLY A 139 2.86 66.80 -47.12
N SER A 140 1.75 66.79 -47.88
CA SER A 140 0.84 65.63 -47.89
C SER A 140 1.47 64.36 -48.48
N VAL A 141 2.23 64.46 -49.58
CA VAL A 141 2.90 63.30 -50.19
C VAL A 141 3.99 62.76 -49.26
N VAL A 142 4.82 63.62 -48.67
CA VAL A 142 5.87 63.21 -47.72
C VAL A 142 5.27 62.53 -46.50
N ASN A 143 4.18 63.04 -45.91
CA ASN A 143 3.53 62.40 -44.77
C ASN A 143 2.98 61.02 -45.15
N VAL A 144 2.27 60.89 -46.28
CA VAL A 144 1.75 59.58 -46.74
C VAL A 144 2.88 58.57 -46.98
N VAL A 145 3.98 58.97 -47.64
CA VAL A 145 5.15 58.11 -47.85
C VAL A 145 5.81 57.73 -46.52
N LYS A 146 6.03 58.71 -45.64
CA LYS A 146 6.64 58.50 -44.31
C LYS A 146 5.82 57.53 -43.48
N ASP A 147 4.52 57.77 -43.34
CA ASP A 147 3.64 56.99 -42.48
C ASP A 147 3.46 55.55 -43.03
N THR A 148 3.40 55.40 -44.36
CA THR A 148 3.44 54.07 -45.02
C THR A 148 4.73 53.31 -44.69
N LEU A 149 5.89 53.97 -44.78
CA LEU A 149 7.18 53.33 -44.49
C LEU A 149 7.39 53.06 -43.00
N GLU A 150 6.92 53.93 -42.10
CA GLU A 150 6.96 53.69 -40.66
C GLU A 150 6.08 52.49 -40.28
N SER A 151 4.87 52.39 -40.83
CA SER A 151 4.00 51.21 -40.67
C SER A 151 4.65 49.93 -41.23
N ALA A 152 5.24 49.98 -42.42
CA ALA A 152 5.89 48.82 -43.04
C ALA A 152 7.14 48.36 -42.25
N VAL A 153 7.95 49.30 -41.75
CA VAL A 153 9.09 48.99 -40.88
C VAL A 153 8.64 48.31 -39.60
N VAL A 154 7.65 48.87 -38.90
CA VAL A 154 7.13 48.30 -37.64
C VAL A 154 6.56 46.90 -37.87
N SER A 155 5.77 46.72 -38.93
CA SER A 155 5.20 45.42 -39.29
C SER A 155 6.27 44.38 -39.63
N ARG A 156 7.24 44.72 -40.49
CA ARG A 156 8.31 43.79 -40.88
C ARG A 156 9.24 43.46 -39.72
N LYS A 157 9.57 44.44 -38.88
CA LYS A 157 10.42 44.25 -37.70
C LYS A 157 9.75 43.31 -36.70
N SER A 158 8.48 43.54 -36.37
CA SER A 158 7.72 42.67 -35.47
C SER A 158 7.58 41.24 -36.02
N ALA A 159 7.38 41.06 -37.33
CA ALA A 159 7.35 39.74 -37.95
C ALA A 159 8.70 38.99 -37.84
N LEU A 160 9.83 39.69 -38.00
CA LEU A 160 11.16 39.10 -37.84
C LEU A 160 11.50 38.79 -36.38
N GLU A 161 11.07 39.65 -35.43
CA GLU A 161 11.21 39.41 -33.99
C GLU A 161 10.39 38.18 -33.54
N ILE A 162 9.19 37.98 -34.08
CA ILE A 162 8.36 36.77 -33.84
C ILE A 162 9.04 35.51 -34.41
N GLU A 163 9.60 35.58 -35.62
CA GLU A 163 10.28 34.44 -36.24
C GLU A 163 11.56 34.05 -35.48
N GLU A 164 12.35 35.02 -35.02
CA GLU A 164 13.54 34.78 -34.19
C GLU A 164 13.15 34.10 -32.85
N VAL A 165 12.05 34.52 -32.23
CA VAL A 165 11.49 33.88 -31.03
C VAL A 165 11.00 32.45 -31.32
N ASN A 166 10.26 32.21 -32.41
CA ASN A 166 9.79 30.87 -32.78
C ASN A 166 10.97 29.90 -33.01
N VAL A 167 11.99 30.36 -33.74
CA VAL A 167 13.22 29.60 -34.00
C VAL A 167 14.02 29.34 -32.72
N GLN A 168 13.92 30.19 -31.69
CA GLN A 168 14.51 29.92 -30.39
C GLN A 168 13.69 28.93 -29.56
N LEU A 169 12.35 29.07 -29.54
CA LEU A 169 11.44 28.16 -28.84
C LEU A 169 11.56 26.71 -29.34
N GLU A 170 11.69 26.48 -30.64
CA GLU A 170 11.86 25.13 -31.21
C GLU A 170 13.24 24.52 -30.89
N LYS A 171 14.29 25.34 -30.69
CA LYS A 171 15.61 24.87 -30.20
C LYS A 171 15.60 24.56 -28.71
N GLU A 172 14.83 25.31 -27.93
CA GLU A 172 14.67 25.14 -26.49
C GLU A 172 13.57 24.13 -26.13
N ARG A 173 12.95 23.47 -27.13
CA ARG A 173 11.87 22.50 -26.93
C ARG A 173 12.36 21.21 -26.28
N ILE A 174 12.28 21.18 -24.96
CA ILE A 174 12.49 19.97 -24.13
C ILE A 174 11.27 19.04 -24.17
N ASP A 175 11.52 17.74 -23.94
CA ASP A 175 10.46 16.79 -23.64
C ASP A 175 10.06 16.91 -22.15
N VAL A 176 8.92 17.55 -21.91
CA VAL A 176 8.36 17.75 -20.57
C VAL A 176 7.79 16.45 -19.94
N THR A 177 7.76 15.34 -20.67
CA THR A 177 7.33 14.02 -20.15
C THR A 177 8.50 13.19 -19.60
N MET A 178 9.75 13.63 -19.81
CA MET A 178 10.92 12.96 -19.24
C MET A 178 10.92 13.02 -17.70
N PRO A 179 11.23 11.90 -17.00
CA PRO A 179 11.40 11.91 -15.55
C PRO A 179 12.48 12.89 -15.08
N GLY A 180 12.14 13.71 -14.08
CA GLY A 180 13.06 14.68 -13.49
C GLY A 180 14.28 14.02 -12.81
N LEU A 181 15.39 14.76 -12.77
CA LEU A 181 16.63 14.33 -12.12
C LEU A 181 17.00 15.26 -10.94
N PRO A 182 17.39 14.71 -9.77
CA PRO A 182 17.44 13.28 -9.44
C PRO A 182 16.04 12.67 -9.29
N ASN A 183 15.86 11.43 -9.78
CA ASN A 183 14.64 10.65 -9.57
C ASN A 183 14.61 10.12 -8.14
N LEU A 184 14.17 10.98 -7.21
CA LEU A 184 14.04 10.67 -5.79
C LEU A 184 12.68 10.03 -5.51
N THR A 185 12.62 8.69 -5.55
CA THR A 185 11.44 7.94 -5.09
C THR A 185 11.11 8.34 -3.65
N PRO A 186 9.92 8.88 -3.35
CA PRO A 186 9.58 9.26 -1.99
C PRO A 186 9.49 8.03 -1.08
N GLY A 187 9.74 8.23 0.22
CA GLY A 187 9.57 7.17 1.22
C GLY A 187 8.15 6.59 1.24
N LYS A 188 8.06 5.35 1.71
CA LYS A 188 6.82 4.63 1.99
C LYS A 188 6.63 4.53 3.51
N ARG A 189 5.38 4.61 3.98
CA ARG A 189 5.06 4.25 5.37
C ARG A 189 4.96 2.74 5.48
N HIS A 190 5.14 2.21 6.70
CA HIS A 190 4.87 0.80 6.96
C HIS A 190 3.35 0.60 7.17
N PRO A 191 2.71 -0.44 6.60
CA PRO A 191 1.25 -0.65 6.73
C PRO A 191 0.78 -0.75 8.18
N LEU A 192 1.58 -1.34 9.08
CA LEU A 192 1.25 -1.36 10.52
C LEU A 192 1.24 0.05 11.12
N SER A 193 2.20 0.92 10.76
CA SER A 193 2.20 2.31 11.21
C SER A 193 0.95 3.03 10.73
N MET A 194 0.61 2.92 9.44
CA MET A 194 -0.60 3.52 8.88
C MET A 194 -1.88 3.02 9.57
N THR A 195 -1.96 1.72 9.87
CA THR A 195 -3.12 1.10 10.54
C THR A 195 -3.26 1.59 11.99
N ILE A 196 -2.15 1.68 12.73
CA ILE A 196 -2.12 2.20 14.11
C ILE A 196 -2.45 3.71 14.11
N GLU A 197 -1.82 4.48 13.23
CA GLU A 197 -2.05 5.92 13.09
C GLU A 197 -3.52 6.21 12.76
N LYS A 198 -4.11 5.48 11.81
CA LYS A 198 -5.53 5.65 11.44
C LYS A 198 -6.47 5.27 12.57
N ALA A 199 -6.21 4.17 13.28
CA ALA A 199 -7.04 3.78 14.41
C ALA A 199 -6.97 4.79 15.57
N CYS A 200 -5.77 5.29 15.89
CA CYS A 200 -5.61 6.36 16.87
C CYS A 200 -6.30 7.66 16.45
N GLU A 201 -6.26 8.04 15.17
CA GLU A 201 -6.99 9.20 14.65
C GLU A 201 -8.51 9.06 14.88
N VAL A 202 -9.09 7.89 14.60
CA VAL A 202 -10.52 7.64 14.83
C VAL A 202 -10.88 7.83 16.30
N PHE A 203 -10.11 7.27 17.24
CA PHE A 203 -10.40 7.46 18.68
C PHE A 203 -10.11 8.88 19.18
N VAL A 204 -9.07 9.56 18.67
CA VAL A 204 -8.82 10.98 18.97
C VAL A 204 -9.99 11.86 18.49
N SER A 205 -10.61 11.54 17.35
CA SER A 205 -11.80 12.26 16.87
C SER A 205 -13.03 12.08 17.78
N LEU A 206 -13.08 10.98 18.55
CA LEU A 206 -14.09 10.69 19.58
C LEU A 206 -13.71 11.25 20.98
N GLY A 207 -12.60 11.98 21.09
CA GLY A 207 -12.14 12.62 22.32
C GLY A 207 -11.36 11.69 23.28
N TYR A 208 -10.61 10.72 22.74
CA TYR A 208 -9.69 9.89 23.51
C TYR A 208 -8.25 10.47 23.47
N ASP A 209 -7.55 10.48 24.60
CA ASP A 209 -6.14 10.87 24.67
C ASP A 209 -5.21 9.72 24.22
N THR A 210 -4.27 9.98 23.31
CA THR A 210 -3.27 8.97 22.91
C THR A 210 -2.18 8.80 23.97
N VAL A 211 -1.96 7.59 24.46
CA VAL A 211 -0.96 7.27 25.49
C VAL A 211 0.19 6.47 24.90
N THR A 212 1.31 7.16 24.62
CA THR A 212 2.48 6.61 23.90
C THR A 212 3.84 6.96 24.52
N ALA A 213 3.88 7.71 25.62
CA ALA A 213 5.14 8.00 26.30
C ALA A 213 5.69 6.73 26.95
N LEU A 214 7.03 6.55 26.92
CA LEU A 214 7.68 5.34 27.46
C LEU A 214 7.53 5.19 28.99
N GLU A 215 7.23 6.28 29.70
CA GLU A 215 6.99 6.30 31.14
C GLU A 215 5.56 5.85 31.50
N ASP A 216 4.58 6.17 30.64
CA ASP A 216 3.18 5.74 30.76
C ASP A 216 2.91 4.35 30.16
N SER A 217 3.66 3.98 29.10
CA SER A 217 3.46 2.80 28.26
C SER A 217 4.79 2.02 28.03
N PRO A 218 5.44 1.51 29.09
CA PRO A 218 6.67 0.73 28.96
C PRO A 218 6.40 -0.65 28.32
N GLU A 219 7.37 -1.16 27.56
CA GLU A 219 7.29 -2.50 26.92
C GLU A 219 7.76 -3.63 27.86
N ILE A 220 8.61 -3.31 28.83
CA ILE A 220 8.94 -4.15 29.98
C ILE A 220 8.01 -3.76 31.12
N GLU A 221 7.33 -4.73 31.74
CA GLU A 221 6.36 -4.51 32.81
C GLU A 221 6.50 -5.50 33.96
N THR A 222 5.81 -5.21 35.06
CA THR A 222 5.67 -6.15 36.18
C THR A 222 4.42 -7.02 36.05
N ASP A 223 4.46 -8.18 36.71
CA ASP A 223 3.35 -9.13 36.79
C ASP A 223 2.07 -8.49 37.36
N TYR A 224 2.21 -7.56 38.32
CA TYR A 224 1.10 -6.77 38.86
C TYR A 224 0.30 -6.02 37.78
N TYR A 225 0.96 -5.21 36.95
CA TYR A 225 0.26 -4.42 35.93
C TYR A 225 -0.23 -5.26 34.74
N CYS A 226 0.50 -6.33 34.37
CA CYS A 226 0.09 -7.19 33.26
C CYS A 226 -1.03 -8.19 33.62
N PHE A 227 -1.14 -8.58 34.89
CA PHE A 227 -2.03 -9.67 35.32
C PHE A 227 -2.80 -9.37 36.62
N GLU A 228 -2.13 -9.12 37.75
CA GLU A 228 -2.82 -9.10 39.06
C GLU A 228 -3.87 -7.99 39.15
N ALA A 229 -3.51 -6.74 38.79
CA ALA A 229 -4.43 -5.60 38.71
C ALA A 229 -5.47 -5.71 37.57
N LEU A 230 -5.31 -6.68 36.67
CA LEU A 230 -6.25 -7.05 35.61
C LEU A 230 -7.05 -8.32 35.97
N ASN A 231 -7.19 -8.59 37.28
CA ASN A 231 -8.01 -9.67 37.84
C ASN A 231 -7.60 -11.08 37.36
N CYS A 232 -6.35 -11.26 36.91
CA CYS A 232 -5.83 -12.49 36.35
C CYS A 232 -5.05 -13.28 37.44
N PRO A 233 -5.64 -14.35 38.02
CA PRO A 233 -5.08 -15.04 39.19
C PRO A 233 -3.80 -15.83 38.84
N LYS A 234 -3.00 -16.19 39.85
CA LYS A 234 -1.62 -16.72 39.65
C LYS A 234 -1.54 -18.09 38.96
N ASP A 235 -2.66 -18.80 38.87
CA ASP A 235 -2.86 -20.08 38.19
C ASP A 235 -3.50 -19.95 36.79
N HIS A 236 -3.78 -18.72 36.33
CA HIS A 236 -4.36 -18.48 35.00
C HIS A 236 -3.37 -18.81 33.87
N PRO A 237 -3.76 -19.58 32.83
CA PRO A 237 -2.83 -20.09 31.81
C PRO A 237 -1.95 -19.04 31.13
N ALA A 238 -2.48 -17.83 30.84
CA ALA A 238 -1.72 -16.75 30.21
C ALA A 238 -0.49 -16.26 31.01
N ARG A 239 -0.33 -16.69 32.27
CA ARG A 239 0.83 -16.41 33.14
C ARG A 239 1.89 -17.51 33.11
N ASP A 240 1.69 -18.60 32.36
CA ASP A 240 2.66 -19.69 32.26
C ASP A 240 3.96 -19.21 31.58
N MET A 241 5.09 -19.79 32.00
CA MET A 241 6.40 -19.57 31.37
C MET A 241 6.44 -20.03 29.91
N GLN A 242 5.48 -20.85 29.47
CA GLN A 242 5.31 -21.28 28.09
C GLN A 242 4.75 -20.17 27.20
N ASP A 243 3.87 -19.30 27.72
CA ASP A 243 3.17 -18.27 26.94
C ASP A 243 3.82 -16.88 27.10
N THR A 244 4.34 -16.56 28.28
CA THR A 244 4.78 -15.20 28.66
C THR A 244 6.30 -15.06 28.76
N PHE A 245 6.84 -13.94 28.24
CA PHE A 245 8.28 -13.60 28.26
C PHE A 245 8.73 -12.95 29.56
N TYR A 246 8.84 -13.74 30.63
CA TYR A 246 9.51 -13.32 31.87
C TYR A 246 11.02 -13.07 31.68
N LEU A 247 11.52 -12.03 32.35
CA LEU A 247 12.91 -11.55 32.29
C LEU A 247 13.70 -11.83 33.57
N THR A 248 13.03 -12.21 34.66
CA THR A 248 13.60 -12.51 35.98
C THR A 248 13.15 -13.89 36.47
N GLU A 249 13.98 -14.55 37.28
CA GLU A 249 13.70 -15.91 37.81
C GLU A 249 12.55 -15.94 38.84
N ASP A 250 12.25 -14.80 39.46
CA ASP A 250 11.14 -14.60 40.40
C ASP A 250 9.78 -14.39 39.71
N MET A 251 9.74 -14.31 38.38
CA MET A 251 8.55 -14.03 37.57
C MET A 251 7.93 -12.63 37.80
N GLU A 252 8.61 -11.71 38.49
CA GLU A 252 8.06 -10.37 38.78
C GLU A 252 8.15 -9.41 37.57
N THR A 253 9.11 -9.60 36.66
CA THR A 253 9.33 -8.72 35.49
C THR A 253 9.23 -9.49 34.17
N LEU A 254 8.54 -8.92 33.18
CA LEU A 254 8.25 -9.53 31.87
C LEU A 254 8.25 -8.52 30.72
N LEU A 255 8.20 -9.00 29.48
CA LEU A 255 7.73 -8.22 28.33
C LEU A 255 6.20 -8.33 28.26
N ARG A 256 5.50 -7.20 28.16
CA ARG A 256 4.02 -7.16 28.27
C ARG A 256 3.31 -7.97 27.18
N THR A 257 2.26 -8.70 27.56
CA THR A 257 1.45 -9.58 26.70
C THR A 257 0.26 -8.88 26.03
N GLN A 258 -0.09 -7.68 26.51
CA GLN A 258 -1.21 -6.83 26.11
C GLN A 258 -0.91 -5.37 26.49
N THR A 259 -1.59 -4.38 25.90
CA THR A 259 -1.45 -2.97 26.31
C THR A 259 -2.36 -2.60 27.49
N SER A 260 -3.10 -3.56 28.04
CA SER A 260 -3.98 -3.39 29.21
C SER A 260 -3.24 -2.94 30.47
N ALA A 261 -1.95 -3.24 30.61
CA ALA A 261 -1.11 -2.72 31.69
C ALA A 261 -1.05 -1.17 31.70
N VAL A 262 -1.13 -0.55 30.52
CA VAL A 262 -1.23 0.91 30.35
C VAL A 262 -2.54 1.45 30.93
N GLN A 263 -3.63 0.68 30.84
CA GLN A 263 -4.94 1.07 31.39
C GLN A 263 -4.85 1.23 32.92
N ILE A 264 -4.24 0.27 33.63
CA ILE A 264 -4.02 0.32 35.08
C ILE A 264 -3.20 1.57 35.45
N ARG A 265 -2.05 1.76 34.81
CA ARG A 265 -1.16 2.91 35.05
C ARG A 265 -1.84 4.26 34.85
N GLN A 266 -2.74 4.36 33.86
CA GLN A 266 -3.50 5.58 33.62
C GLN A 266 -4.66 5.76 34.60
N MET A 267 -5.27 4.69 35.13
CA MET A 267 -6.25 4.77 36.22
C MET A 267 -5.63 5.22 37.55
N GLU A 268 -4.43 4.74 37.90
CA GLU A 268 -3.72 5.15 39.11
C GLU A 268 -3.26 6.63 39.07
N THR A 269 -2.99 7.16 37.87
CA THR A 269 -2.43 8.52 37.69
C THR A 269 -3.46 9.58 37.28
N ARG A 270 -4.55 9.22 36.60
CA ARG A 270 -5.62 10.13 36.17
C ARG A 270 -6.84 10.00 37.07
N LYS A 271 -7.55 11.12 37.28
CA LYS A 271 -8.86 11.10 37.95
C LYS A 271 -9.97 10.99 36.91
N PRO A 272 -10.93 10.06 37.05
CA PRO A 272 -12.13 10.02 36.21
C PRO A 272 -12.93 11.34 36.25
N PRO A 273 -13.68 11.66 35.18
CA PRO A 273 -13.79 10.91 33.92
C PRO A 273 -12.59 11.12 32.99
N PHE A 274 -12.23 10.09 32.22
CA PHE A 274 -11.23 10.20 31.15
C PHE A 274 -11.39 9.10 30.10
N ARG A 275 -10.78 9.28 28.93
CA ARG A 275 -10.75 8.33 27.82
C ARG A 275 -9.36 8.29 27.20
N ILE A 276 -8.82 7.09 26.94
CA ILE A 276 -7.47 6.90 26.42
C ILE A 276 -7.42 5.86 25.30
N VAL A 277 -6.48 6.03 24.36
CA VAL A 277 -6.09 5.02 23.38
C VAL A 277 -4.59 4.73 23.49
N SER A 278 -4.24 3.47 23.76
CA SER A 278 -2.87 3.00 24.04
C SER A 278 -2.39 2.00 22.96
N PRO A 279 -1.79 2.50 21.85
CA PRO A 279 -1.10 1.65 20.89
C PRO A 279 0.28 1.24 21.42
N GLY A 280 0.71 0.00 21.16
CA GLY A 280 2.04 -0.45 21.55
C GLY A 280 2.40 -1.85 21.09
N ARG A 281 3.71 -2.16 21.09
CA ARG A 281 4.19 -3.55 20.91
C ARG A 281 3.87 -4.39 22.13
N VAL A 282 3.55 -5.65 21.88
CA VAL A 282 3.25 -6.70 22.86
C VAL A 282 3.92 -8.01 22.42
N TYR A 283 4.12 -8.91 23.38
CA TYR A 283 5.02 -10.06 23.27
C TYR A 283 4.36 -11.33 23.80
N ARG A 284 4.36 -12.41 23.01
CA ARG A 284 3.82 -13.73 23.37
C ARG A 284 4.68 -14.82 22.77
N LYS A 285 4.75 -15.99 23.40
CA LYS A 285 5.60 -17.12 22.95
C LYS A 285 4.94 -18.01 21.89
N ASP A 286 4.08 -17.43 21.06
CA ASP A 286 3.33 -18.13 20.02
C ASP A 286 4.23 -18.76 18.95
N ASP A 287 3.85 -19.93 18.44
CA ASP A 287 4.54 -20.60 17.33
C ASP A 287 4.50 -19.74 16.05
N ILE A 288 5.66 -19.35 15.51
CA ILE A 288 5.74 -18.41 14.36
C ILE A 288 5.20 -19.06 13.07
N ASP A 289 3.95 -18.75 12.74
CA ASP A 289 3.25 -19.22 11.53
C ASP A 289 2.88 -18.06 10.58
N ALA A 290 1.76 -18.15 9.84
CA ALA A 290 1.30 -17.09 8.93
C ALA A 290 0.34 -16.07 9.60
N THR A 291 -0.05 -16.33 10.86
CA THR A 291 -1.06 -15.62 11.65
C THR A 291 -0.53 -15.18 13.02
N HIS A 292 0.51 -15.84 13.54
CA HIS A 292 1.13 -15.59 14.84
C HIS A 292 2.59 -15.14 14.72
N SER A 293 3.02 -14.28 15.64
CA SER A 293 4.37 -13.72 15.71
C SER A 293 4.72 -13.43 17.16
N LEU A 294 5.98 -13.66 17.55
CA LEU A 294 6.46 -13.42 18.93
C LEU A 294 6.35 -11.95 19.38
N ILE A 295 6.25 -11.04 18.40
CA ILE A 295 6.07 -9.61 18.57
C ILE A 295 4.96 -9.19 17.61
N PHE A 296 3.98 -8.43 18.11
CA PHE A 296 2.95 -7.78 17.32
C PHE A 296 2.51 -6.47 18.01
N HIS A 297 1.60 -5.72 17.41
CA HIS A 297 1.13 -4.44 17.95
C HIS A 297 -0.34 -4.55 18.37
N GLN A 298 -0.61 -4.23 19.62
CA GLN A 298 -1.95 -4.16 20.18
C GLN A 298 -2.33 -2.68 20.35
N VAL A 299 -3.57 -2.34 20.02
CA VAL A 299 -4.15 -1.03 20.29
C VAL A 299 -5.36 -1.26 21.16
N GLU A 300 -5.38 -0.60 22.31
CA GLU A 300 -6.46 -0.67 23.28
C GLU A 300 -7.07 0.70 23.54
N ILE A 301 -8.35 0.69 23.92
CA ILE A 301 -9.06 1.85 24.44
C ILE A 301 -9.61 1.56 25.84
N LEU A 302 -9.65 2.61 26.66
CA LEU A 302 -10.39 2.65 27.91
C LEU A 302 -11.19 3.95 27.96
N ALA A 303 -12.46 3.86 28.33
CA ALA A 303 -13.29 5.02 28.67
C ALA A 303 -13.91 4.81 30.05
N ILE A 304 -13.72 5.76 30.96
CA ILE A 304 -14.33 5.75 32.30
C ILE A 304 -15.10 7.06 32.51
N GLU A 305 -16.36 6.93 32.87
CA GLU A 305 -17.28 8.02 33.20
C GLU A 305 -17.99 7.71 34.51
N LYS A 306 -18.87 8.61 34.96
CA LYS A 306 -19.74 8.33 36.11
C LYS A 306 -20.68 7.16 35.83
N ARG A 307 -21.02 6.41 36.88
CA ARG A 307 -21.79 5.18 36.80
C ARG A 307 -23.16 5.42 36.18
N GLY A 308 -23.37 4.86 34.99
CA GLY A 308 -24.58 5.01 34.18
C GLY A 308 -24.44 5.89 32.93
N GLU A 309 -23.39 6.72 32.82
CA GLU A 309 -23.09 7.49 31.60
C GLU A 309 -22.55 6.58 30.48
N LEU A 310 -21.78 5.54 30.84
CA LEU A 310 -21.36 4.49 29.92
C LEU A 310 -22.18 3.21 30.12
N THR A 311 -22.52 2.59 28.99
CA THR A 311 -23.35 1.38 28.92
C THR A 311 -22.82 0.44 27.85
N LEU A 312 -23.27 -0.81 27.85
CA LEU A 312 -22.97 -1.78 26.80
C LEU A 312 -23.40 -1.31 25.40
N GLY A 313 -24.42 -0.46 25.31
CA GLY A 313 -24.84 0.20 24.05
C GLY A 313 -23.81 1.22 23.56
N HIS A 314 -23.23 2.01 24.48
CA HIS A 314 -22.17 2.97 24.14
C HIS A 314 -20.87 2.24 23.71
N LEU A 315 -20.53 1.11 24.33
CA LEU A 315 -19.43 0.26 23.87
C LEU A 315 -19.69 -0.25 22.44
N LYS A 316 -20.85 -0.87 22.20
CA LYS A 316 -21.19 -1.42 20.88
C LYS A 316 -21.15 -0.35 19.77
N GLY A 317 -21.81 0.79 19.97
CA GLY A 317 -21.78 1.89 19.00
C GLY A 317 -20.39 2.47 18.76
N THR A 318 -19.53 2.54 19.79
CA THR A 318 -18.14 2.99 19.64
C THR A 318 -17.33 2.01 18.79
N VAL A 319 -17.46 0.70 19.04
CA VAL A 319 -16.75 -0.35 18.30
C VAL A 319 -17.28 -0.48 16.87
N GLU A 320 -18.59 -0.44 16.67
CA GLU A 320 -19.22 -0.51 15.34
C GLU A 320 -18.81 0.68 14.46
N TYR A 321 -18.85 1.91 14.99
CA TYR A 321 -18.34 3.09 14.30
C TYR A 321 -16.85 2.97 13.97
N PHE A 322 -16.02 2.51 14.93
CA PHE A 322 -14.59 2.29 14.69
C PHE A 322 -14.34 1.28 13.55
N LEU A 323 -15.05 0.15 13.54
CA LEU A 323 -14.94 -0.85 12.47
C LEU A 323 -15.38 -0.28 11.12
N GLN A 324 -16.45 0.53 11.07
CA GLN A 324 -16.88 1.23 9.86
C GLN A 324 -15.84 2.25 9.35
N GLN A 325 -15.13 2.96 10.24
CA GLN A 325 -14.04 3.86 9.86
C GLN A 325 -12.77 3.13 9.39
N MET A 326 -12.55 1.88 9.84
CA MET A 326 -11.36 1.08 9.47
C MET A 326 -11.58 0.17 8.26
N PHE A 327 -12.82 -0.25 7.97
CA PHE A 327 -13.15 -1.21 6.91
C PHE A 327 -14.13 -0.70 5.84
N GLY A 328 -14.80 0.43 6.09
CA GLY A 328 -15.87 0.97 5.22
C GLY A 328 -17.28 0.75 5.80
N PRO A 329 -18.30 1.44 5.26
CA PRO A 329 -19.65 1.46 5.84
C PRO A 329 -20.39 0.13 5.72
N ASP A 330 -20.10 -0.67 4.70
CA ASP A 330 -20.83 -1.90 4.36
C ASP A 330 -20.25 -3.16 5.05
N ILE A 331 -19.55 -3.01 6.18
CA ILE A 331 -18.91 -4.12 6.90
C ILE A 331 -19.90 -4.81 7.85
N ASP A 332 -20.17 -6.10 7.62
CA ASP A 332 -20.96 -6.94 8.54
C ASP A 332 -20.18 -7.19 9.85
N VAL A 333 -20.74 -6.75 10.99
CA VAL A 333 -20.15 -6.89 12.33
C VAL A 333 -20.99 -7.82 13.20
N ARG A 334 -20.35 -8.75 13.92
CA ARG A 334 -21.01 -9.69 14.85
C ARG A 334 -20.38 -9.66 16.23
N PHE A 335 -21.16 -9.27 17.24
CA PHE A 335 -20.79 -9.38 18.65
C PHE A 335 -21.19 -10.75 19.21
N ARG A 336 -20.26 -11.47 19.85
CA ARG A 336 -20.47 -12.71 20.60
C ARG A 336 -20.13 -12.48 22.07
N GLY A 337 -20.74 -13.23 22.98
CA GLY A 337 -20.26 -13.30 24.36
C GLY A 337 -18.91 -14.03 24.42
N SER A 338 -18.01 -13.57 25.27
CA SER A 338 -16.74 -14.24 25.59
C SER A 338 -16.37 -13.96 27.05
N TYR A 339 -15.13 -14.26 27.47
CA TYR A 339 -14.62 -14.05 28.82
C TYR A 339 -13.19 -13.47 28.79
N PHE A 340 -13.02 -12.31 29.41
CA PHE A 340 -11.73 -11.75 29.80
C PHE A 340 -11.80 -11.41 31.30
N PRO A 341 -10.80 -11.78 32.14
CA PRO A 341 -10.90 -11.59 33.60
C PRO A 341 -11.16 -10.14 34.04
N PHE A 342 -10.77 -9.17 33.21
CA PHE A 342 -10.85 -7.73 33.49
C PHE A 342 -12.12 -7.03 32.94
N THR A 343 -13.05 -7.76 32.29
CA THR A 343 -14.33 -7.17 31.82
C THR A 343 -15.54 -8.08 32.04
N GLU A 344 -16.63 -7.53 32.56
CA GLU A 344 -17.91 -8.22 32.72
C GLU A 344 -19.09 -7.24 32.50
N PRO A 345 -19.97 -7.47 31.50
CA PRO A 345 -19.93 -8.54 30.50
C PRO A 345 -18.80 -8.37 29.47
N SER A 346 -18.19 -9.50 29.12
CA SER A 346 -17.17 -9.64 28.06
C SER A 346 -17.78 -10.04 26.70
N MET A 347 -17.17 -9.56 25.61
CA MET A 347 -17.57 -9.83 24.24
C MET A 347 -16.38 -9.97 23.28
N GLU A 348 -16.52 -10.84 22.29
CA GLU A 348 -15.68 -10.86 21.07
C GLU A 348 -16.44 -10.24 19.90
N VAL A 349 -15.71 -9.66 18.95
CA VAL A 349 -16.27 -9.01 17.77
C VAL A 349 -15.61 -9.57 16.51
N ASP A 350 -16.44 -10.17 15.66
CA ASP A 350 -16.07 -10.66 14.35
C ASP A 350 -16.51 -9.67 13.26
N VAL A 351 -15.76 -9.63 12.17
CA VAL A 351 -16.20 -9.05 10.88
C VAL A 351 -16.34 -10.13 9.83
N PHE A 352 -17.25 -9.97 8.86
CA PHE A 352 -17.35 -10.89 7.73
C PHE A 352 -16.30 -10.55 6.67
N PHE A 353 -15.39 -11.49 6.36
CA PHE A 353 -14.31 -11.29 5.41
C PHE A 353 -14.04 -12.55 4.58
N ARG A 354 -14.06 -12.41 3.25
CA ARG A 354 -13.83 -13.50 2.28
C ARG A 354 -14.68 -14.75 2.55
N GLY A 355 -15.99 -14.55 2.79
CA GLY A 355 -16.96 -15.64 2.97
C GLY A 355 -17.01 -16.26 4.37
N LYS A 356 -16.18 -15.80 5.32
CA LYS A 356 -16.16 -16.30 6.69
C LYS A 356 -16.14 -15.19 7.72
N TRP A 357 -16.59 -15.50 8.94
CA TRP A 357 -16.40 -14.64 10.10
C TRP A 357 -14.95 -14.69 10.57
N LEU A 358 -14.38 -13.52 10.85
CA LEU A 358 -13.04 -13.35 11.38
C LEU A 358 -13.11 -12.48 12.63
N GLU A 359 -12.81 -13.07 13.79
CA GLU A 359 -12.58 -12.36 15.05
C GLU A 359 -11.49 -11.30 14.84
N VAL A 360 -11.73 -10.06 15.27
CA VAL A 360 -10.77 -8.95 15.11
C VAL A 360 -10.52 -8.15 16.40
N LEU A 361 -11.45 -8.17 17.35
CA LEU A 361 -11.42 -7.29 18.52
C LEU A 361 -12.12 -7.97 19.71
N GLY A 362 -11.54 -7.84 20.91
CA GLY A 362 -12.17 -8.19 22.19
C GLY A 362 -12.57 -6.93 22.95
N CYS A 363 -13.68 -6.95 23.69
CA CYS A 363 -14.16 -5.80 24.46
C CYS A 363 -15.12 -6.17 25.60
N GLY A 364 -15.39 -5.22 26.49
CA GLY A 364 -16.39 -5.39 27.53
C GLY A 364 -16.52 -4.19 28.46
N MET A 365 -17.47 -4.25 29.40
CA MET A 365 -17.55 -3.29 30.51
C MET A 365 -16.46 -3.64 31.53
N VAL A 366 -15.72 -2.65 32.05
CA VAL A 366 -14.60 -2.91 33.00
C VAL A 366 -15.12 -3.54 34.28
N ASP A 367 -14.49 -4.62 34.72
CA ASP A 367 -14.88 -5.34 35.92
C ASP A 367 -14.71 -4.46 37.19
N PRO A 368 -15.67 -4.49 38.15
CA PRO A 368 -15.59 -3.70 39.38
C PRO A 368 -14.29 -3.91 40.19
N ASN A 369 -13.73 -5.12 40.22
CA ASN A 369 -12.49 -5.40 40.96
C ASN A 369 -11.28 -4.70 40.32
N VAL A 370 -11.25 -4.57 38.99
CA VAL A 370 -10.19 -3.84 38.26
C VAL A 370 -10.24 -2.34 38.58
N LEU A 371 -11.45 -1.76 38.71
CA LEU A 371 -11.61 -0.38 39.16
C LEU A 371 -11.14 -0.22 40.63
N GLU A 372 -11.55 -1.12 41.52
CA GLU A 372 -11.20 -1.07 42.94
C GLU A 372 -9.69 -1.22 43.17
N MET A 373 -9.02 -2.16 42.48
CA MET A 373 -7.57 -2.34 42.53
C MET A 373 -6.81 -1.10 42.01
N ALA A 374 -7.34 -0.41 40.99
CA ALA A 374 -6.77 0.84 40.49
C ALA A 374 -7.18 2.09 41.29
N GLY A 375 -7.88 1.93 42.43
CA GLY A 375 -8.25 3.03 43.33
C GLY A 375 -9.45 3.87 42.89
N ILE A 376 -10.28 3.36 41.96
CA ILE A 376 -11.50 4.00 41.46
C ILE A 376 -12.72 3.31 42.08
N ASP A 377 -13.59 4.06 42.76
CA ASP A 377 -14.82 3.52 43.35
C ASP A 377 -15.79 3.03 42.24
N PRO A 378 -16.07 1.71 42.12
CA PRO A 378 -16.98 1.18 41.12
C PRO A 378 -18.46 1.55 41.39
N MET A 379 -18.79 2.12 42.56
CA MET A 379 -20.13 2.65 42.85
C MET A 379 -20.34 4.07 42.30
N GLU A 380 -19.29 4.91 42.21
CA GLU A 380 -19.36 6.24 41.57
C GLU A 380 -19.05 6.18 40.07
N TYR A 381 -18.16 5.30 39.62
CA TYR A 381 -17.67 5.25 38.23
C TYR A 381 -17.94 3.91 37.52
N SER A 382 -17.95 3.94 36.20
CA SER A 382 -18.03 2.75 35.34
C SER A 382 -17.36 3.02 33.99
N GLY A 383 -16.76 2.00 33.39
CA GLY A 383 -16.10 2.13 32.09
C GLY A 383 -16.32 0.97 31.15
N PHE A 384 -15.83 1.13 29.93
CA PHE A 384 -15.63 0.03 28.99
C PHE A 384 -14.21 0.05 28.42
N ALA A 385 -13.75 -1.12 27.99
CA ALA A 385 -12.48 -1.28 27.29
C ALA A 385 -12.66 -2.11 26.01
N ALA A 386 -11.77 -1.93 25.04
CA ALA A 386 -11.68 -2.76 23.85
C ALA A 386 -10.23 -2.84 23.35
N GLY A 387 -9.84 -3.96 22.74
CA GLY A 387 -8.49 -4.22 22.26
C GLY A 387 -8.44 -5.04 20.98
N PHE A 388 -7.52 -4.71 20.08
CA PHE A 388 -7.32 -5.41 18.81
C PHE A 388 -5.85 -5.43 18.37
N GLY A 389 -5.49 -6.44 17.57
CA GLY A 389 -4.17 -6.55 16.95
C GLY A 389 -4.11 -5.78 15.62
N ALA A 390 -3.19 -4.82 15.50
CA ALA A 390 -3.05 -3.98 14.32
C ALA A 390 -2.64 -4.79 13.07
N GLU A 391 -1.85 -5.85 13.25
CA GLU A 391 -1.47 -6.80 12.18
C GLU A 391 -2.70 -7.44 11.54
N ARG A 392 -3.70 -7.88 12.34
CA ARG A 392 -4.91 -8.53 11.81
C ARG A 392 -5.77 -7.54 11.03
N PHE A 393 -5.86 -6.28 11.49
CA PHE A 393 -6.49 -5.20 10.72
C PHE A 393 -5.73 -4.94 9.41
N ALA A 394 -4.41 -4.75 9.45
CA ALA A 394 -3.60 -4.52 8.25
C ALA A 394 -3.68 -5.68 7.23
N MET A 395 -3.77 -6.93 7.69
CA MET A 395 -3.97 -8.11 6.85
C MET A 395 -5.34 -8.13 6.15
N VAL A 396 -6.41 -7.70 6.84
CA VAL A 396 -7.74 -7.57 6.24
C VAL A 396 -7.77 -6.41 5.24
N ILE A 397 -7.34 -5.22 5.67
CA ILE A 397 -7.39 -3.95 4.90
C ILE A 397 -6.57 -4.05 3.61
N HIS A 398 -5.36 -4.62 3.67
CA HIS A 398 -4.46 -4.74 2.51
C HIS A 398 -4.47 -6.14 1.87
N GLY A 399 -5.31 -7.06 2.37
CA GLY A 399 -5.44 -8.42 1.86
C GLY A 399 -4.22 -9.35 2.07
N VAL A 400 -3.25 -8.95 2.90
CA VAL A 400 -1.99 -9.66 3.18
C VAL A 400 -2.27 -11.00 3.88
N THR A 401 -1.66 -12.07 3.38
CA THR A 401 -1.94 -13.46 3.79
C THR A 401 -0.99 -14.03 4.83
N ASP A 402 0.10 -13.34 5.16
CA ASP A 402 1.15 -13.82 6.05
C ASP A 402 1.70 -12.66 6.91
N ILE A 403 1.53 -12.77 8.22
CA ILE A 403 1.95 -11.77 9.21
C ILE A 403 3.46 -11.47 9.16
N ARG A 404 4.28 -12.41 8.67
CA ARG A 404 5.75 -12.29 8.71
C ARG A 404 6.31 -11.29 7.71
N GLU A 405 5.57 -10.96 6.66
CA GLU A 405 5.99 -9.97 5.67
C GLU A 405 6.13 -8.56 6.27
N PHE A 406 5.40 -8.27 7.35
CA PHE A 406 5.56 -7.04 8.15
C PHE A 406 6.93 -6.91 8.85
N TYR A 407 7.65 -8.02 9.06
CA TYR A 407 8.94 -8.04 9.77
C TYR A 407 10.13 -8.38 8.86
N ASN A 408 9.87 -9.13 7.77
CA ASN A 408 10.86 -9.49 6.74
C ASN A 408 11.57 -8.27 6.11
N SER A 409 10.98 -7.06 6.19
CA SER A 409 11.54 -5.81 5.68
C SER A 409 11.86 -5.82 4.18
N ASP A 410 11.06 -6.55 3.38
CA ASP A 410 11.24 -6.62 1.94
C ASP A 410 10.79 -5.30 1.28
N ASN A 411 11.72 -4.62 0.61
CA ASN A 411 11.43 -3.40 -0.16
C ASN A 411 10.32 -3.60 -1.22
N ARG A 412 10.14 -4.82 -1.75
CA ARG A 412 9.08 -5.16 -2.72
C ARG A 412 7.70 -5.20 -2.07
N PHE A 413 7.62 -5.65 -0.81
CA PHE A 413 6.42 -5.56 0.01
C PHE A 413 6.13 -4.09 0.33
N ILE A 414 7.10 -3.40 0.93
CA ILE A 414 6.99 -1.99 1.33
C ILE A 414 6.65 -1.06 0.15
N SER A 415 7.13 -1.34 -1.08
CA SER A 415 6.85 -0.51 -2.26
C SER A 415 5.40 -0.50 -2.72
N GLN A 416 4.58 -1.48 -2.33
CA GLN A 416 3.18 -1.61 -2.77
C GLN A 416 2.23 -0.64 -2.05
N PHE A 417 2.60 -0.17 -0.87
CA PHE A 417 1.77 0.73 -0.04
C PHE A 417 1.83 2.18 -0.55
N PRO A 418 0.85 3.05 -0.21
CA PRO A 418 0.82 4.44 -0.64
C PRO A 418 1.95 5.28 -0.03
N HIS A 419 2.08 6.53 -0.48
CA HIS A 419 3.13 7.45 -0.04
C HIS A 419 2.79 8.19 1.26
N PHE A 420 3.80 8.80 1.87
CA PHE A 420 3.63 9.66 3.04
C PHE A 420 2.74 10.87 2.68
N HIS A 421 1.62 11.07 3.40
CA HIS A 421 0.49 12.00 3.12
C HIS A 421 -0.61 11.52 2.15
N ASP A 422 -0.62 10.26 1.74
CA ASP A 422 -1.72 9.68 0.97
C ASP A 422 -2.63 8.85 1.91
N ASP A 423 -3.88 9.29 2.10
CA ASP A 423 -4.90 8.63 2.93
C ASP A 423 -5.46 7.34 2.29
N GLY A 424 -4.74 6.79 1.31
CA GLY A 424 -5.07 5.62 0.50
C GLY A 424 -5.34 4.30 1.22
N MET A 425 -5.43 4.29 2.56
CA MET A 425 -6.27 3.30 3.26
C MET A 425 -7.66 3.23 2.59
N ILE A 426 -8.29 4.38 2.33
CA ILE A 426 -9.62 4.45 1.70
C ILE A 426 -9.60 3.94 0.25
N SER A 427 -8.60 4.31 -0.55
CA SER A 427 -8.51 3.88 -1.96
C SER A 427 -8.15 2.40 -2.13
N HIS A 428 -7.53 1.76 -1.11
CA HIS A 428 -7.34 0.31 -1.06
C HIS A 428 -8.53 -0.44 -0.44
N LEU A 429 -9.26 0.15 0.51
CA LEU A 429 -10.44 -0.45 1.15
C LEU A 429 -11.59 -0.69 0.18
N VAL A 430 -11.77 0.18 -0.82
CA VAL A 430 -12.81 0.00 -1.85
C VAL A 430 -12.37 -1.06 -2.86
N GLY A 431 -12.48 -2.32 -2.43
CA GLY A 431 -12.43 -3.49 -3.29
C GLY A 431 -13.54 -3.41 -4.32
N GLY A 432 -13.16 -3.26 -5.60
CA GLY A 432 -14.06 -2.96 -6.70
C GLY A 432 -13.28 -2.50 -7.93
N ASN A 433 -13.99 -2.32 -9.04
CA ASN A 433 -13.46 -1.78 -10.30
C ASN A 433 -13.17 -0.27 -10.18
N ARG A 434 -12.39 0.28 -11.12
CA ARG A 434 -11.93 1.68 -11.14
C ARG A 434 -13.06 2.71 -11.03
N GLU A 435 -14.25 2.42 -11.54
CA GLU A 435 -15.42 3.29 -11.39
C GLU A 435 -16.04 3.27 -9.99
N GLU A 436 -16.03 2.12 -9.32
CA GLU A 436 -16.61 1.96 -7.98
C GLU A 436 -15.81 2.72 -6.93
N ARG A 437 -14.47 2.73 -7.08
CA ARG A 437 -13.59 3.59 -6.27
C ARG A 437 -13.82 5.08 -6.54
N LYS A 438 -13.90 5.49 -7.81
CA LYS A 438 -14.22 6.88 -8.21
C LYS A 438 -15.55 7.33 -7.61
N LYS A 439 -16.55 6.44 -7.55
CA LYS A 439 -17.86 6.68 -6.93
C LYS A 439 -17.80 6.81 -5.40
N ALA A 440 -17.02 5.95 -4.73
CA ALA A 440 -16.84 5.99 -3.28
C ALA A 440 -16.01 7.20 -2.81
N MET A 441 -14.92 7.55 -3.50
CA MET A 441 -14.10 8.73 -3.17
C MET A 441 -14.87 10.03 -3.38
N ASN A 442 -15.67 10.13 -4.45
CA ASN A 442 -16.62 11.23 -4.64
C ASN A 442 -17.69 11.30 -3.53
N ALA A 443 -18.19 10.16 -3.04
CA ALA A 443 -19.15 10.12 -1.93
C ALA A 443 -18.55 10.58 -0.59
N LEU A 444 -17.22 10.50 -0.44
CA LEU A 444 -16.44 11.03 0.69
C LEU A 444 -15.95 12.48 0.47
N GLY A 445 -16.34 13.12 -0.64
CA GLY A 445 -16.01 14.52 -0.93
C GLY A 445 -14.59 14.77 -1.45
N ILE A 446 -13.88 13.72 -1.91
CA ILE A 446 -12.51 13.81 -2.43
C ILE A 446 -12.56 13.82 -3.96
N GLU A 447 -12.35 14.97 -4.59
CA GLU A 447 -12.22 15.09 -6.05
C GLU A 447 -10.86 14.54 -6.53
N THR A 448 -10.86 13.35 -7.12
CA THR A 448 -9.66 12.74 -7.73
C THR A 448 -9.66 12.87 -9.26
N THR A 449 -8.52 13.27 -9.84
CA THR A 449 -8.33 13.24 -11.30
C THR A 449 -7.83 11.87 -11.77
N GLU A 450 -7.82 11.63 -13.09
CA GLU A 450 -7.52 10.29 -13.63
C GLU A 450 -6.04 9.88 -13.49
N SER A 451 -5.14 10.84 -13.23
CA SER A 451 -3.74 10.61 -12.90
C SER A 451 -3.48 10.23 -11.44
N ASP A 452 -4.44 10.48 -10.55
CA ASP A 452 -4.23 10.36 -9.09
C ASP A 452 -4.59 8.95 -8.57
N MET A 453 -5.21 8.10 -9.41
CA MET A 453 -5.61 6.75 -9.03
C MET A 453 -4.52 5.71 -9.38
N PRO A 454 -3.93 5.01 -8.39
CA PRO A 454 -2.91 4.00 -8.65
C PRO A 454 -3.49 2.74 -9.34
N PHE A 455 -2.65 2.07 -10.14
CA PHE A 455 -2.95 0.76 -10.72
C PHE A 455 -3.16 -0.30 -9.63
N THR A 456 -4.07 -1.24 -9.84
CA THR A 456 -4.35 -2.32 -8.88
C THR A 456 -4.42 -3.70 -9.52
N SER A 457 -4.00 -4.71 -8.75
CA SER A 457 -4.03 -6.15 -9.06
C SER A 457 -2.95 -6.67 -10.02
N LEU A 458 -2.44 -7.86 -9.69
CA LEU A 458 -1.54 -8.65 -10.56
C LEU A 458 -2.30 -9.35 -11.72
N THR A 459 -3.64 -9.30 -11.71
CA THR A 459 -4.50 -9.98 -12.68
C THR A 459 -4.68 -9.22 -13.99
N GLU A 460 -4.66 -7.88 -13.99
CA GLU A 460 -4.92 -7.07 -15.19
C GLU A 460 -3.69 -6.87 -16.09
N VAL A 461 -2.50 -7.30 -15.66
CA VAL A 461 -1.26 -7.23 -16.46
C VAL A 461 -1.21 -8.33 -17.54
N ALA A 462 -2.10 -9.32 -17.50
CA ALA A 462 -2.14 -10.43 -18.44
C ALA A 462 -2.81 -10.06 -19.79
N ASP A 463 -3.95 -9.37 -19.78
CA ASP A 463 -4.78 -9.12 -20.97
C ASP A 463 -4.44 -7.80 -21.68
N GLY A 464 -3.14 -7.58 -21.91
CA GLY A 464 -2.56 -6.34 -22.43
C GLY A 464 -2.17 -6.33 -23.91
N SER A 465 -2.67 -7.23 -24.77
CA SER A 465 -2.29 -7.24 -26.20
C SER A 465 -3.37 -7.70 -27.19
N THR A 466 -3.93 -6.77 -27.96
CA THR A 466 -4.88 -7.07 -29.06
C THR A 466 -4.65 -6.22 -30.32
N SER A 467 -3.51 -6.40 -31.00
CA SER A 467 -3.37 -6.36 -32.47
C SER A 467 -1.97 -6.84 -32.86
N THR A 468 -1.69 -7.44 -34.03
CA THR A 468 -2.52 -7.79 -35.20
C THR A 468 -2.33 -9.26 -35.58
N ALA A 469 -3.29 -9.84 -36.32
CA ALA A 469 -3.21 -11.23 -36.76
C ALA A 469 -2.24 -11.45 -37.94
N LEU A 470 -1.45 -12.53 -37.88
CA LEU A 470 -0.86 -13.20 -39.05
C LEU A 470 -0.85 -14.72 -38.79
N THR A 471 -1.08 -15.51 -39.84
CA THR A 471 -1.34 -16.95 -39.77
C THR A 471 -0.15 -17.79 -40.23
N ARG A 472 0.12 -18.93 -39.56
CA ARG A 472 0.14 -20.28 -40.18
C ARG A 472 0.51 -21.46 -39.27
N ASP A 473 -0.26 -22.53 -39.45
CA ASP A 473 0.11 -23.96 -39.54
C ASP A 473 1.17 -24.63 -38.62
N GLN A 474 0.64 -25.56 -37.80
CA GLN A 474 0.98 -27.00 -37.76
C GLN A 474 2.08 -27.61 -36.85
N SER A 475 1.65 -28.71 -36.22
CA SER A 475 2.37 -29.96 -35.88
C SER A 475 3.39 -30.00 -34.72
N ASP A 476 2.86 -30.48 -33.59
CA ASP A 476 3.47 -31.51 -32.72
C ASP A 476 4.03 -32.74 -33.48
N PRO A 477 4.79 -33.67 -32.85
CA PRO A 477 5.47 -33.60 -31.54
C PRO A 477 6.93 -34.16 -31.58
N LYS A 478 7.63 -34.20 -30.44
CA LYS A 478 8.67 -35.24 -30.19
C LYS A 478 8.99 -35.50 -28.70
N PRO A 479 9.02 -36.77 -28.24
CA PRO A 479 9.48 -37.14 -26.89
C PRO A 479 10.98 -37.56 -26.86
N GLY A 480 11.65 -37.50 -25.70
CA GLY A 480 13.05 -37.98 -25.57
C GLY A 480 13.70 -37.87 -24.19
N LYS A 481 13.75 -38.98 -23.45
CA LYS A 481 14.25 -39.10 -22.06
C LYS A 481 15.76 -38.84 -21.84
N GLU A 482 16.05 -37.99 -20.85
CA GLU A 482 16.96 -38.21 -19.70
C GLU A 482 18.52 -38.32 -19.78
N LYS A 483 19.16 -37.56 -18.84
CA LYS A 483 20.34 -37.93 -17.99
C LYS A 483 21.72 -38.03 -18.71
N LYS A 484 22.87 -37.56 -18.18
CA LYS A 484 23.42 -37.10 -16.86
C LYS A 484 24.69 -36.20 -17.16
N LYS A 485 25.58 -35.66 -16.30
CA LYS A 485 25.97 -35.76 -14.86
C LYS A 485 26.91 -34.55 -14.47
N LYS A 486 26.62 -33.74 -13.44
CA LYS A 486 27.54 -32.74 -12.75
C LYS A 486 27.99 -31.51 -13.61
N LYS A 487 28.29 -30.29 -13.11
CA LYS A 487 28.57 -29.74 -11.74
C LYS A 487 28.51 -28.17 -11.73
N LYS A 488 28.43 -27.54 -10.54
CA LYS A 488 28.62 -26.09 -10.19
C LYS A 488 27.46 -25.11 -10.50
N LYS A 489 27.50 -23.95 -9.78
CA LYS A 489 26.44 -22.92 -9.63
C LYS A 489 26.32 -21.96 -10.82
N SER A 490 25.08 -21.60 -11.14
CA SER A 490 24.64 -20.25 -11.57
C SER A 490 23.17 -20.06 -11.19
N THR A 491 22.66 -18.82 -11.22
CA THR A 491 21.28 -18.44 -10.87
C THR A 491 20.40 -18.30 -12.12
N SER A 492 19.19 -18.85 -12.09
CA SER A 492 18.07 -18.49 -12.96
C SER A 492 16.73 -18.86 -12.29
N SER A 493 15.62 -18.42 -12.89
CA SER A 493 14.25 -18.51 -12.38
C SER A 493 13.59 -19.90 -12.52
N ASP A 494 12.32 -19.97 -12.10
CA ASP A 494 11.30 -20.97 -12.47
C ASP A 494 11.42 -22.36 -11.83
N ALA A 495 10.92 -22.44 -10.59
CA ALA A 495 10.67 -23.69 -9.89
C ALA A 495 9.24 -24.19 -10.15
N VAL A 496 9.10 -25.15 -11.08
CA VAL A 496 7.83 -25.87 -11.32
C VAL A 496 7.39 -26.56 -10.03
N VAL A 497 6.09 -26.44 -9.69
CA VAL A 497 5.51 -27.07 -8.49
C VAL A 497 5.65 -28.59 -8.59
N ALA A 498 6.30 -29.20 -7.60
CA ALA A 498 6.38 -30.65 -7.49
C ALA A 498 5.03 -31.22 -7.02
N ASP A 499 4.46 -32.15 -7.78
CA ASP A 499 3.19 -32.77 -7.41
C ASP A 499 3.29 -33.54 -6.08
N ILE A 500 2.20 -33.52 -5.31
CA ILE A 500 2.13 -34.10 -3.97
C ILE A 500 1.47 -35.48 -4.05
N ASP A 501 2.23 -36.48 -3.64
CA ASP A 501 1.87 -37.89 -3.63
C ASP A 501 1.04 -38.25 -2.37
N ILE A 502 -0.27 -38.52 -2.56
CA ILE A 502 -1.17 -38.90 -1.47
C ILE A 502 -0.88 -40.30 -0.90
N SER A 503 -0.18 -41.19 -1.61
CA SER A 503 0.22 -42.51 -1.08
C SER A 503 1.20 -42.42 0.09
N LYS A 504 1.61 -41.21 0.49
CA LYS A 504 2.36 -40.95 1.72
C LYS A 504 1.48 -40.88 2.97
N LEU A 505 0.15 -40.84 2.84
CA LEU A 505 -0.79 -41.03 3.94
C LEU A 505 -1.08 -42.52 4.13
N ASP A 506 -1.23 -42.97 5.37
CA ASP A 506 -1.67 -44.32 5.71
C ASP A 506 -3.13 -44.28 6.14
N ILE A 507 -4.04 -44.27 5.16
CA ILE A 507 -5.48 -44.34 5.41
C ILE A 507 -5.88 -45.82 5.43
N ARG A 508 -6.51 -46.27 6.52
CA ARG A 508 -6.96 -47.66 6.67
C ARG A 508 -8.41 -47.75 7.09
N VAL A 509 -9.03 -48.87 6.75
CA VAL A 509 -10.32 -49.28 7.29
C VAL A 509 -10.13 -49.69 8.75
N GLY A 510 -10.75 -48.96 9.67
CA GLY A 510 -10.80 -49.30 11.08
C GLY A 510 -12.18 -49.78 11.52
N LYS A 511 -12.26 -50.46 12.66
CA LYS A 511 -13.52 -50.80 13.33
C LYS A 511 -13.53 -50.28 14.77
N ILE A 512 -14.54 -49.49 15.12
CA ILE A 512 -14.75 -49.03 16.49
C ILE A 512 -15.23 -50.22 17.33
N ILE A 513 -14.42 -50.65 18.29
CA ILE A 513 -14.77 -51.72 19.24
C ILE A 513 -15.58 -51.16 20.41
N LYS A 514 -15.24 -49.95 20.85
CA LYS A 514 -15.75 -49.32 22.07
C LYS A 514 -15.57 -47.81 21.98
N VAL A 515 -16.53 -47.06 22.53
CA VAL A 515 -16.50 -45.61 22.61
C VAL A 515 -16.98 -45.14 23.99
N TRP A 516 -16.47 -44.02 24.47
CA TRP A 516 -16.94 -43.36 25.68
C TRP A 516 -16.74 -41.84 25.61
N ASP A 517 -17.48 -41.11 26.45
CA ASP A 517 -17.32 -39.66 26.61
C ASP A 517 -15.93 -39.30 27.14
N HIS A 518 -15.31 -38.26 26.58
CA HIS A 518 -14.08 -37.71 27.16
C HIS A 518 -14.39 -37.11 28.56
N PRO A 519 -13.63 -37.46 29.62
CA PRO A 519 -13.92 -37.01 30.99
C PRO A 519 -13.94 -35.48 31.11
N ASP A 520 -12.95 -34.81 30.51
CA ASP A 520 -12.76 -33.36 30.60
C ASP A 520 -13.25 -32.60 29.35
N SER A 521 -14.12 -33.18 28.50
CA SER A 521 -14.60 -32.49 27.30
C SER A 521 -16.00 -32.93 26.82
N ASP A 522 -16.87 -31.92 26.65
CA ASP A 522 -18.21 -32.00 26.07
C ASP A 522 -18.22 -32.30 24.55
N LYS A 523 -17.09 -32.09 23.86
CA LYS A 523 -16.99 -32.18 22.38
C LYS A 523 -16.28 -33.44 21.87
N LEU A 524 -15.47 -34.09 22.71
CA LEU A 524 -14.64 -35.22 22.31
C LEU A 524 -15.22 -36.57 22.75
N PHE A 525 -15.28 -37.53 21.83
CA PHE A 525 -15.36 -38.95 22.17
C PHE A 525 -13.94 -39.53 22.29
N CYS A 526 -13.81 -40.58 23.11
CA CYS A 526 -12.66 -41.46 23.17
C CYS A 526 -13.06 -42.82 22.57
N GLU A 527 -12.31 -43.29 21.59
CA GLU A 527 -12.64 -44.45 20.76
C GLU A 527 -11.48 -45.47 20.80
N GLU A 528 -11.78 -46.75 21.04
CA GLU A 528 -10.85 -47.86 20.79
C GLU A 528 -11.15 -48.42 19.39
N ILE A 529 -10.25 -48.14 18.44
CA ILE A 529 -10.41 -48.52 17.03
C ILE A 529 -9.38 -49.58 16.64
N ASP A 530 -9.87 -50.73 16.20
CA ASP A 530 -9.05 -51.79 15.60
C ASP A 530 -8.64 -51.40 14.17
N LEU A 531 -7.34 -51.54 13.88
CA LEU A 531 -6.70 -51.28 12.58
C LEU A 531 -5.95 -52.52 12.05
N GLY A 532 -6.22 -53.72 12.58
CA GLY A 532 -5.56 -54.96 12.19
C GLY A 532 -4.07 -55.01 12.59
N GLU A 533 -3.69 -54.34 13.68
CA GLU A 533 -2.29 -54.19 14.12
C GLU A 533 -1.96 -55.15 15.28
N GLU A 534 -0.76 -55.72 15.30
CA GLU A 534 -0.31 -56.69 16.31
C GLU A 534 -0.27 -56.12 17.74
N ASP A 535 -0.08 -54.80 17.88
CA ASP A 535 -0.13 -54.07 19.16
C ASP A 535 -1.56 -53.86 19.70
N GLY A 536 -2.59 -54.23 18.93
CA GLY A 536 -4.01 -54.13 19.30
C GLY A 536 -4.68 -52.78 18.97
N PRO A 537 -5.93 -52.56 19.44
CA PRO A 537 -6.72 -51.39 19.10
C PRO A 537 -6.09 -50.07 19.57
N ARG A 538 -6.21 -49.03 18.75
CA ARG A 538 -5.69 -47.69 19.07
C ARG A 538 -6.74 -46.85 19.78
N GLN A 539 -6.33 -46.15 20.84
CA GLN A 539 -7.09 -45.02 21.37
C GLN A 539 -6.98 -43.83 20.39
N ILE A 540 -8.13 -43.37 19.89
CA ILE A 540 -8.29 -42.22 19.02
C ILE A 540 -9.38 -41.32 19.63
N LEU A 541 -9.21 -40.01 19.52
CA LEU A 541 -10.19 -39.03 20.01
C LEU A 541 -10.79 -38.27 18.82
N SER A 542 -12.12 -38.16 18.79
CA SER A 542 -12.87 -37.56 17.69
C SER A 542 -13.78 -36.43 18.17
N GLY A 543 -13.95 -35.38 17.35
CA GLY A 543 -14.79 -34.20 17.66
C GLY A 543 -16.28 -34.40 17.43
N LEU A 544 -16.77 -35.64 17.50
CA LEU A 544 -18.04 -36.04 16.89
C LEU A 544 -19.27 -35.95 17.82
N ARG A 545 -19.11 -35.54 19.08
CA ARG A 545 -20.22 -35.43 20.06
C ARG A 545 -21.34 -34.47 19.66
N ALA A 546 -21.06 -33.52 18.75
CA ALA A 546 -22.06 -32.60 18.21
C ALA A 546 -22.95 -33.23 17.11
N HIS A 547 -22.58 -34.39 16.56
CA HIS A 547 -23.23 -34.98 15.37
C HIS A 547 -23.67 -36.43 15.57
N TYR A 548 -23.11 -37.15 16.55
CA TYR A 548 -23.36 -38.58 16.81
C TYR A 548 -23.49 -38.86 18.32
N SER A 549 -24.28 -39.87 18.67
CA SER A 549 -24.25 -40.48 20.00
C SER A 549 -23.26 -41.65 20.03
N ALA A 550 -22.84 -42.08 21.22
CA ALA A 550 -21.98 -43.26 21.38
C ALA A 550 -22.57 -44.53 20.69
N ALA A 551 -23.89 -44.70 20.72
CA ALA A 551 -24.57 -45.84 20.11
C ALA A 551 -24.56 -45.81 18.56
N ASP A 552 -24.27 -44.67 17.92
CA ASP A 552 -24.12 -44.55 16.46
C ASP A 552 -22.71 -44.92 15.97
N LEU A 553 -21.79 -45.17 16.91
CA LEU A 553 -20.36 -45.38 16.70
C LEU A 553 -19.91 -46.81 17.01
N GLU A 554 -20.55 -47.50 17.97
CA GLU A 554 -20.22 -48.90 18.29
C GLU A 554 -20.36 -49.84 17.07
N ASP A 555 -19.44 -50.81 16.97
CA ASP A 555 -19.29 -51.78 15.87
C ASP A 555 -19.04 -51.18 14.46
N ARG A 556 -19.01 -49.85 14.32
CA ARG A 556 -18.93 -49.18 13.00
C ARG A 556 -17.57 -49.35 12.33
N LYS A 557 -17.58 -49.61 11.01
CA LYS A 557 -16.40 -49.45 10.14
C LYS A 557 -16.22 -47.97 9.77
N VAL A 558 -15.02 -47.46 9.94
CA VAL A 558 -14.63 -46.06 9.69
C VAL A 558 -13.29 -46.01 8.94
N LEU A 559 -12.88 -44.83 8.47
CA LEU A 559 -11.57 -44.63 7.84
C LEU A 559 -10.66 -43.81 8.76
N VAL A 560 -9.43 -44.28 8.95
CA VAL A 560 -8.48 -43.72 9.92
C VAL A 560 -7.16 -43.39 9.27
N LEU A 561 -6.65 -42.18 9.50
CA LEU A 561 -5.29 -41.76 9.14
C LEU A 561 -4.30 -42.21 10.24
N ALA A 562 -3.63 -43.33 9.99
CA ALA A 562 -2.88 -44.10 10.98
C ALA A 562 -1.40 -43.67 11.15
N ASN A 563 -0.81 -42.93 10.21
CA ASN A 563 0.62 -42.56 10.27
C ASN A 563 0.90 -41.16 10.87
N LEU A 564 -0.04 -40.58 11.62
CA LEU A 564 0.17 -39.34 12.37
C LEU A 564 1.10 -39.53 13.58
N LYS A 565 1.69 -38.43 14.07
CA LYS A 565 2.35 -38.40 15.38
C LYS A 565 1.27 -38.26 16.45
N VAL A 566 1.36 -39.04 17.53
CA VAL A 566 0.49 -38.94 18.71
C VAL A 566 0.39 -37.49 19.18
N ARG A 567 -0.84 -37.02 19.40
CA ARG A 567 -1.17 -35.70 19.97
C ARG A 567 -1.95 -35.89 21.26
N LYS A 568 -1.87 -34.92 22.18
CA LYS A 568 -2.79 -34.82 23.30
C LYS A 568 -3.95 -33.89 22.93
N LEU A 569 -5.17 -34.33 23.18
CA LEU A 569 -6.41 -33.55 23.04
C LEU A 569 -7.11 -33.61 24.39
N ALA A 570 -7.41 -32.44 24.99
CA ALA A 570 -7.94 -32.32 26.36
C ALA A 570 -7.18 -33.17 27.42
N GLY A 571 -5.87 -33.36 27.24
CA GLY A 571 -4.99 -34.12 28.15
C GLY A 571 -4.75 -35.58 27.76
N LEU A 572 -5.70 -36.25 27.12
CA LEU A 572 -5.60 -37.65 26.68
C LEU A 572 -4.92 -37.80 25.31
N GLU A 573 -4.26 -38.95 25.07
CA GLU A 573 -3.55 -39.21 23.81
C GLU A 573 -4.45 -39.76 22.71
N SER A 574 -4.40 -39.14 21.53
CA SER A 574 -4.97 -39.66 20.28
C SER A 574 -3.87 -40.19 19.37
N LYS A 575 -4.02 -41.45 18.92
CA LYS A 575 -3.02 -42.20 18.13
C LYS A 575 -3.40 -42.35 16.65
N GLY A 576 -4.27 -41.47 16.15
CA GLY A 576 -4.76 -41.43 14.77
C GLY A 576 -5.75 -40.28 14.59
N MET A 577 -6.51 -40.31 13.50
CA MET A 577 -7.59 -39.35 13.20
C MET A 577 -8.63 -40.05 12.33
N VAL A 578 -9.91 -39.93 12.67
CA VAL A 578 -11.01 -40.55 11.92
C VAL A 578 -11.51 -39.56 10.85
N LEU A 579 -11.56 -40.01 9.60
CA LEU A 579 -11.88 -39.17 8.44
C LEU A 579 -13.39 -39.08 8.20
N CYS A 580 -13.90 -37.84 8.11
CA CYS A 580 -15.30 -37.53 7.85
C CYS A 580 -15.43 -36.47 6.75
N ALA A 581 -16.56 -36.46 6.03
CA ALA A 581 -16.93 -35.35 5.16
C ALA A 581 -17.72 -34.30 5.97
N ALA A 582 -17.37 -33.03 5.84
CA ALA A 582 -18.04 -31.92 6.52
C ALA A 582 -18.71 -30.98 5.52
N SER A 583 -19.94 -30.56 5.81
CA SER A 583 -20.61 -29.50 5.04
C SER A 583 -19.86 -28.17 5.18
N GLU A 584 -20.09 -27.26 4.23
CA GLU A 584 -19.64 -25.87 4.36
C GLU A 584 -20.15 -25.29 5.71
N GLY A 585 -19.26 -24.61 6.44
CA GLY A 585 -19.52 -24.11 7.80
C GLY A 585 -19.51 -25.16 8.93
N GLY A 586 -19.35 -26.46 8.64
CA GLY A 586 -19.23 -27.54 9.64
C GLY A 586 -20.54 -27.95 10.34
N GLU A 587 -21.68 -27.42 9.91
CA GLU A 587 -23.01 -27.69 10.52
C GLU A 587 -23.37 -29.19 10.54
N LYS A 588 -22.94 -29.94 9.50
CA LYS A 588 -23.16 -31.37 9.39
C LYS A 588 -21.88 -32.10 9.01
N VAL A 589 -21.39 -32.96 9.89
CA VAL A 589 -20.30 -33.92 9.64
C VAL A 589 -20.89 -35.32 9.44
N VAL A 590 -20.37 -36.07 8.46
CA VAL A 590 -20.75 -37.47 8.21
C VAL A 590 -19.53 -38.36 7.97
N PHE A 591 -19.60 -39.61 8.44
CA PHE A 591 -18.57 -40.60 8.12
C PHE A 591 -18.45 -40.87 6.62
N LEU A 592 -17.25 -41.27 6.21
CA LEU A 592 -17.01 -41.90 4.92
C LEU A 592 -17.41 -43.39 5.04
N ASP A 593 -18.44 -43.78 4.31
CA ASP A 593 -19.00 -45.13 4.32
C ASP A 593 -18.06 -46.10 3.58
N VAL A 594 -17.66 -47.15 4.30
CA VAL A 594 -16.75 -48.20 3.83
C VAL A 594 -17.53 -49.33 3.14
N PRO A 595 -17.08 -49.86 1.98
CA PRO A 595 -17.70 -51.02 1.35
C PRO A 595 -17.82 -52.22 2.30
N LYS A 596 -18.98 -52.88 2.27
CA LYS A 596 -19.33 -53.96 3.21
C LYS A 596 -18.27 -55.09 3.26
N GLY A 597 -17.67 -55.40 2.12
CA GLY A 597 -16.65 -56.44 1.96
C GLY A 597 -15.21 -56.04 2.28
N ALA A 598 -14.92 -54.78 2.61
CA ALA A 598 -13.54 -54.36 2.96
C ALA A 598 -13.12 -54.91 4.33
N GLU A 599 -11.86 -55.29 4.50
CA GLU A 599 -11.37 -55.92 5.74
C GLU A 599 -10.84 -54.88 6.76
N VAL A 600 -10.76 -55.25 8.04
CA VAL A 600 -10.21 -54.36 9.08
C VAL A 600 -8.69 -54.34 8.96
N GLY A 601 -8.10 -53.14 8.99
CA GLY A 601 -6.70 -52.90 8.68
C GLY A 601 -6.38 -52.79 7.19
N GLU A 602 -7.37 -52.97 6.31
CA GLU A 602 -7.16 -52.81 4.86
C GLU A 602 -6.75 -51.37 4.53
N ARG A 603 -5.66 -51.22 3.76
CA ARG A 603 -5.14 -49.92 3.34
C ARG A 603 -5.89 -49.39 2.13
N VAL A 604 -6.43 -48.19 2.27
CA VAL A 604 -7.17 -47.48 1.22
C VAL A 604 -6.20 -46.91 0.18
N THR A 605 -6.57 -46.97 -1.09
CA THR A 605 -5.70 -46.64 -2.23
C THR A 605 -6.30 -45.54 -3.12
N PHE A 606 -5.44 -44.90 -3.92
CA PHE A 606 -5.82 -43.90 -4.91
C PHE A 606 -5.19 -44.26 -6.26
N LYS A 607 -6.02 -44.34 -7.30
CA LYS A 607 -5.62 -44.89 -8.61
C LYS A 607 -4.55 -44.03 -9.30
N GLY A 608 -3.33 -44.56 -9.38
CA GLY A 608 -2.15 -43.87 -9.94
C GLY A 608 -1.19 -43.28 -8.89
N TYR A 609 -1.53 -43.35 -7.60
CA TYR A 609 -0.64 -43.01 -6.50
C TYR A 609 -0.15 -44.29 -5.80
N GLU A 610 0.87 -44.92 -6.38
CA GLU A 610 1.50 -46.13 -5.84
C GLU A 610 2.71 -45.79 -4.97
N GLY A 611 2.67 -46.13 -3.68
CA GLY A 611 3.82 -45.94 -2.80
C GLY A 611 3.61 -46.20 -1.32
N GLU A 612 4.73 -46.36 -0.62
CA GLU A 612 4.78 -46.60 0.83
C GLU A 612 4.35 -45.37 1.64
N PRO A 613 3.73 -45.56 2.83
CA PRO A 613 3.40 -44.45 3.70
C PRO A 613 4.64 -43.68 4.17
N ALA A 614 4.48 -42.39 4.43
CA ALA A 614 5.50 -41.59 5.11
C ALA A 614 5.50 -41.90 6.62
N THR A 615 6.66 -41.79 7.27
CA THR A 615 6.72 -41.85 8.74
C THR A 615 6.16 -40.55 9.37
N PRO A 616 5.67 -40.55 10.62
CA PRO A 616 5.08 -39.36 11.25
C PRO A 616 5.95 -38.09 11.16
N ASN A 617 7.27 -38.25 11.35
CA ASN A 617 8.24 -37.16 11.25
C ASN A 617 8.39 -36.60 9.81
N GLN A 618 8.16 -37.42 8.78
CA GLN A 618 8.19 -37.00 7.38
C GLN A 618 6.92 -36.23 6.98
N ILE A 619 5.76 -36.57 7.53
CA ILE A 619 4.49 -35.84 7.32
C ILE A 619 4.64 -34.40 7.79
N ILE A 620 5.07 -34.23 9.05
CA ILE A 620 5.30 -32.92 9.68
C ILE A 620 6.36 -32.14 8.90
N LYS A 621 7.55 -32.72 8.68
CA LYS A 621 8.69 -32.02 8.05
C LYS A 621 8.44 -31.60 6.60
N LYS A 622 7.52 -32.25 5.88
CA LYS A 622 7.15 -31.90 4.50
C LYS A 622 5.88 -31.04 4.41
N LYS A 623 5.15 -30.81 5.52
CA LYS A 623 3.79 -30.23 5.53
C LYS A 623 2.87 -30.95 4.54
N LEU A 624 2.72 -32.28 4.69
CA LEU A 624 1.91 -33.07 3.75
C LEU A 624 0.40 -32.84 3.94
N LEU A 625 -0.08 -32.73 5.18
CA LEU A 625 -1.51 -32.54 5.47
C LEU A 625 -2.00 -31.22 4.86
N ASP A 626 -1.28 -30.13 5.14
CA ASP A 626 -1.48 -28.76 4.62
C ASP A 626 -1.59 -28.69 3.09
N LYS A 627 -1.08 -29.70 2.36
CA LYS A 627 -1.00 -29.78 0.89
C LYS A 627 -1.91 -30.85 0.28
N ILE A 628 -2.51 -31.70 1.10
CA ILE A 628 -3.40 -32.78 0.65
C ILE A 628 -4.85 -32.41 0.94
N PHE A 629 -5.15 -31.92 2.15
CA PHE A 629 -6.53 -31.58 2.55
C PHE A 629 -7.25 -30.57 1.63
N PRO A 630 -6.62 -29.46 1.16
CA PRO A 630 -7.26 -28.54 0.22
C PRO A 630 -7.60 -29.12 -1.18
N HIS A 631 -7.31 -30.39 -1.40
CA HIS A 631 -7.63 -31.13 -2.63
C HIS A 631 -8.29 -32.49 -2.35
N PHE A 632 -8.69 -32.76 -1.09
CA PHE A 632 -9.27 -34.02 -0.63
C PHE A 632 -10.74 -33.78 -0.27
N VAL A 633 -11.62 -34.09 -1.21
CA VAL A 633 -13.04 -33.69 -1.21
C VAL A 633 -13.92 -34.80 -1.77
N THR A 634 -15.18 -34.86 -1.35
CA THR A 634 -16.17 -35.72 -2.01
C THR A 634 -16.58 -35.11 -3.35
N ASP A 635 -16.83 -35.96 -4.35
CA ASP A 635 -17.33 -35.51 -5.65
C ASP A 635 -18.85 -35.26 -5.63
N LYS A 636 -19.41 -34.88 -6.77
CA LYS A 636 -20.86 -34.65 -6.96
C LYS A 636 -21.75 -35.87 -6.68
N ASN A 637 -21.19 -37.08 -6.61
CA ASN A 637 -21.87 -38.32 -6.31
C ASN A 637 -21.63 -38.78 -4.85
N GLY A 638 -20.87 -38.01 -4.06
CA GLY A 638 -20.46 -38.37 -2.70
C GLY A 638 -19.24 -39.28 -2.61
N VAL A 639 -18.53 -39.57 -3.71
CA VAL A 639 -17.32 -40.42 -3.70
C VAL A 639 -16.13 -39.59 -3.23
N PRO A 640 -15.37 -39.98 -2.19
CA PRO A 640 -14.14 -39.31 -1.80
C PRO A 640 -13.09 -39.32 -2.90
N THR A 641 -12.47 -38.17 -3.17
CA THR A 641 -11.43 -38.02 -4.19
C THR A 641 -10.26 -37.16 -3.72
N TYR A 642 -9.08 -37.42 -4.26
CA TYR A 642 -7.93 -36.50 -4.21
C TYR A 642 -7.63 -35.99 -5.62
N LYS A 643 -7.76 -34.68 -5.87
CA LYS A 643 -7.60 -34.09 -7.22
C LYS A 643 -8.45 -34.79 -8.31
N GLY A 644 -9.63 -35.31 -7.94
CA GLY A 644 -10.50 -36.08 -8.83
C GLY A 644 -10.13 -37.56 -9.03
N VAL A 645 -9.05 -38.05 -8.40
CA VAL A 645 -8.74 -39.49 -8.31
C VAL A 645 -9.55 -40.11 -7.18
N THR A 646 -10.31 -41.16 -7.49
CA THR A 646 -11.17 -41.89 -6.55
C THR A 646 -10.40 -42.62 -5.45
N MET A 647 -11.02 -42.70 -4.29
CA MET A 647 -10.53 -43.40 -3.10
C MET A 647 -11.15 -44.80 -3.03
N GLU A 648 -10.32 -45.84 -3.11
CA GLU A 648 -10.76 -47.22 -3.39
C GLU A 648 -10.18 -48.23 -2.38
N THR A 649 -11.04 -49.14 -1.92
CA THR A 649 -10.70 -50.41 -1.25
C THR A 649 -10.70 -51.55 -2.28
N ILE A 650 -10.09 -52.68 -1.95
CA ILE A 650 -10.15 -53.93 -2.73
C ILE A 650 -11.60 -54.36 -2.95
N ALA A 651 -12.49 -54.05 -1.98
CA ALA A 651 -13.92 -54.33 -2.04
C ALA A 651 -14.77 -53.27 -2.77
N GLY A 652 -14.19 -52.15 -3.22
CA GLY A 652 -14.87 -51.12 -4.02
C GLY A 652 -14.61 -49.66 -3.58
N LEU A 653 -15.37 -48.74 -4.16
CA LEU A 653 -15.31 -47.30 -3.85
C LEU A 653 -15.89 -47.01 -2.47
N CYS A 654 -15.20 -46.18 -1.67
CA CYS A 654 -15.81 -45.56 -0.50
C CYS A 654 -16.82 -44.49 -0.93
N THR A 655 -17.81 -44.18 -0.08
CA THR A 655 -18.87 -43.20 -0.38
C THR A 655 -19.14 -42.26 0.81
N SER A 656 -19.96 -41.25 0.59
CA SER A 656 -20.44 -40.32 1.63
C SER A 656 -21.84 -39.84 1.27
N SER A 657 -22.64 -39.51 2.29
CA SER A 657 -23.95 -38.86 2.10
C SER A 657 -23.88 -37.35 1.85
N LEU A 658 -22.67 -36.76 1.84
CA LEU A 658 -22.40 -35.36 1.51
C LEU A 658 -21.55 -35.25 0.23
N PRO A 659 -22.09 -34.75 -0.90
CA PRO A 659 -21.34 -34.49 -2.13
C PRO A 659 -20.70 -33.09 -2.14
N ASN A 660 -19.60 -32.93 -2.89
CA ASN A 660 -18.86 -31.65 -3.03
C ASN A 660 -18.42 -31.02 -1.69
N CYS A 661 -18.05 -31.85 -0.70
CA CYS A 661 -17.73 -31.43 0.66
C CYS A 661 -16.25 -31.73 1.00
N GLU A 662 -15.66 -30.94 1.90
CA GLU A 662 -14.30 -31.16 2.38
C GLU A 662 -14.24 -32.42 3.26
N ILE A 663 -13.10 -33.12 3.22
CA ILE A 663 -12.82 -34.27 4.09
C ILE A 663 -11.77 -33.84 5.10
N SER A 664 -12.01 -34.10 6.39
CA SER A 664 -11.05 -33.87 7.49
C SER A 664 -10.98 -35.06 8.44
#